data_AF-A0A7W8DJ34-F1
#
_entry.id   AF-A0A7W8DJ34-F1
#
_cell.length_a   1.000
_cell.length_b   1.000
_cell.length_c   1.000
_cell.angle_alpha   90.00
_cell.angle_beta   90.00
_cell.angle_gamma   90.00
#
_symmetry.space_group_name_H-M   'P 1'
#
loop_
_entity.id
_entity.type
_entity.pdbx_description
1 polymer ?
#
loop_
_entity_poly.entity_id
_entity_poly.type
_entity_poly.pdbx_seq_one_letter_code
_entity_poly.pdbx_strand_id
1 'polypeptide(L)'
;MKTLSLLASAVLLAPGAALACDTCKKTQPASGQRVVEYDLHISEQRLAPAGRQVRVLTINGGIPGPVLRFREGDFARIRVHNDLRNEETSTHWHGLLLPNKEDGVPYVTTPPIKPGTTHTFEFQLRQSGTYWFHSHTHLQEQSGVYGGIVVEPHGGEPMKADREQVLILSDWTNTDPHEVMRMLMRGSDYFGLMRKNSQTILGAWQRGNLKDYFLREWNRMVPMDVSDVGYHAFLINGQRQTRITGRPGERVRLRVINASAATYYHLSSSSGPMTIVAADGPPVQPVQVGSFLMAIAETYDLIITIPASGEYELRATAQDGSGYASASFGEGERHAAQSPPRPNLYQMDQMLALSLEEQEADPRAPLRLPRPGSPYKLLKATHDTTLPSKLPRRRITLHLTGDMVRYVWSFDGKTIAQEPYIKIRKGEIIELELVNDSMMHHPIHLHGHFFRLLMGGGSRSPLKHTVDVPPMGRRLLEFEANEDKDWMFHCHILYHMMSGMARVFRYEPDDAAETPHHGAAMSEAAADTLANAAGLTGMSAVSHAAHTAKPRSFLSHDHAAGLGEHAHDMSYVWGAASLQTQMSNGLLSWMNPKNNLLLFWELGWRRKPYTEHEVDAIYQRYFNMNFQAYAGFRFANHGGGNRIIAGFNYRLPLMFLADFTVDSNGNGRFQLSKRFQLTPRLGVSGYAFYDTGSRWEWSTSADYTLARNVSLSASYHSDYGPGVGLIIRF
;
A
#
# COMPACT_ATOMS: atom_id res chain seq x y z
N MET A 1 -1.10 50.38 60.63
CA MET A 1 -1.91 51.22 59.72
C MET A 1 -0.96 52.13 58.95
N LYS A 2 -1.19 52.28 57.63
CA LYS A 2 -0.49 53.14 56.66
C LYS A 2 0.86 52.65 56.09
N THR A 3 0.79 52.37 54.78
CA THR A 3 1.73 52.70 53.67
C THR A 3 3.23 52.44 53.85
N LEU A 4 3.81 51.62 52.98
CA LEU A 4 5.21 51.77 52.55
C LEU A 4 5.38 51.50 51.05
N SER A 5 6.32 52.26 50.49
CA SER A 5 6.54 52.60 49.09
C SER A 5 7.16 51.50 48.24
N LEU A 6 6.81 51.50 46.95
CA LEU A 6 7.59 50.92 45.86
C LEU A 6 8.98 51.58 45.79
N LEU A 7 10.00 50.77 45.50
CA LEU A 7 11.24 51.20 44.88
C LEU A 7 11.68 50.12 43.89
N ALA A 8 11.77 50.53 42.63
CA ALA A 8 12.16 49.73 41.48
C ALA A 8 13.67 49.46 41.48
N SER A 9 14.06 48.28 41.00
CA SER A 9 15.41 48.04 40.49
C SER A 9 15.29 47.22 39.21
N ALA A 10 15.60 47.88 38.09
CA ALA A 10 15.63 47.31 36.77
C ALA A 10 16.91 46.48 36.60
N VAL A 11 16.77 45.22 36.22
CA VAL A 11 17.84 44.41 35.65
C VAL A 11 17.51 44.20 34.18
N LEU A 12 18.33 44.79 33.31
CA LEU A 12 18.30 44.57 31.87
C LEU A 12 18.67 43.12 31.56
N LEU A 13 17.71 42.34 31.07
CA LEU A 13 17.96 41.09 30.36
C LEU A 13 18.00 41.41 28.87
N ALA A 14 19.18 41.28 28.27
CA ALA A 14 19.37 41.35 26.83
C ALA A 14 18.57 40.22 26.13
N PRO A 15 17.95 40.49 24.97
CA PRO A 15 17.32 39.42 24.19
C PRO A 15 18.42 38.53 23.62
N GLY A 16 18.43 37.26 24.04
CA GLY A 16 19.23 36.23 23.40
C GLY A 16 18.88 36.18 21.92
N ALA A 17 19.86 36.49 21.08
CA ALA A 17 19.75 36.42 19.64
C ALA A 17 19.27 35.03 19.23
N ALA A 18 18.10 34.97 18.61
CA ALA A 18 17.73 33.86 17.76
C ALA A 18 18.85 33.70 16.72
N LEU A 19 19.55 32.57 16.74
CA LEU A 19 20.35 32.11 15.61
C LEU A 19 19.37 31.86 14.46
N ALA A 20 19.07 32.93 13.73
CA ALA A 20 18.45 32.87 12.42
C ALA A 20 19.36 32.01 11.53
N CYS A 21 18.78 30.98 10.91
CA CYS A 21 19.45 30.13 9.94
C CYS A 21 19.89 30.99 8.75
N ASP A 22 21.16 31.39 8.74
CA ASP A 22 21.73 32.33 7.77
C ASP A 22 21.96 31.74 6.36
N THR A 23 21.46 30.52 6.09
CA THR A 23 21.46 29.92 4.74
C THR A 23 20.24 29.04 4.47
N CYS A 24 19.03 29.48 4.79
CA CYS A 24 17.83 28.98 4.10
C CYS A 24 17.59 29.82 2.84
N LYS A 25 18.44 29.70 1.82
CA LYS A 25 18.10 30.25 0.48
C LYS A 25 16.89 29.46 -0.03
N LYS A 26 15.68 30.02 0.13
CA LYS A 26 14.51 29.56 -0.61
C LYS A 26 14.87 29.55 -2.10
N THR A 27 14.47 28.50 -2.81
CA THR A 27 14.64 28.43 -4.27
C THR A 27 13.89 29.63 -4.85
N GLN A 28 14.62 30.58 -5.43
CA GLN A 28 14.04 31.77 -6.04
C GLN A 28 13.91 31.53 -7.54
N PRO A 29 12.82 31.98 -8.19
CA PRO A 29 12.74 31.95 -9.63
C PRO A 29 13.89 32.78 -10.23
N ALA A 30 14.48 32.29 -11.32
CA ALA A 30 15.48 33.06 -12.05
C ALA A 30 14.85 34.36 -12.60
N SER A 31 15.68 35.39 -12.79
CA SER A 31 15.20 36.67 -13.34
C SER A 31 14.51 36.45 -14.69
N GLY A 32 13.25 36.88 -14.80
CA GLY A 32 12.44 36.71 -16.01
C GLY A 32 11.80 35.32 -16.20
N GLN A 33 12.02 34.38 -15.28
CA GLN A 33 11.35 33.08 -15.31
C GLN A 33 9.85 33.24 -15.04
N ARG A 34 9.01 32.58 -15.85
CA ARG A 34 7.56 32.58 -15.65
C ARG A 34 7.21 31.81 -14.39
N VAL A 35 6.55 32.48 -13.45
CA VAL A 35 5.99 31.86 -12.24
C VAL A 35 4.53 31.52 -12.50
N VAL A 36 4.15 30.27 -12.24
CA VAL A 36 2.76 29.81 -12.32
C VAL A 36 2.30 29.43 -10.93
N GLU A 37 1.21 30.05 -10.49
CA GLU A 37 0.71 29.90 -9.13
C GLU A 37 -0.64 29.19 -9.08
N TYR A 38 -0.81 28.35 -8.04
CA TYR A 38 -2.07 27.69 -7.74
C TYR A 38 -2.35 27.74 -6.24
N ASP A 39 -3.64 27.85 -5.89
CA ASP A 39 -4.15 27.67 -4.54
C ASP A 39 -5.06 26.44 -4.52
N LEU A 40 -4.70 25.46 -3.70
CA LEU A 40 -5.39 24.19 -3.55
C LEU A 40 -5.97 24.10 -2.13
N HIS A 41 -7.28 24.20 -2.01
CA HIS A 41 -8.02 24.09 -0.76
C HIS A 41 -8.50 22.65 -0.58
N ILE A 42 -7.90 21.93 0.37
CA ILE A 42 -8.33 20.59 0.77
C ILE A 42 -9.39 20.74 1.85
N SER A 43 -10.63 20.38 1.53
CA SER A 43 -11.79 20.59 2.41
C SER A 43 -12.70 19.36 2.45
N GLU A 44 -13.34 19.16 3.60
CA GLU A 44 -14.36 18.13 3.78
C GLU A 44 -15.71 18.58 3.21
N GLN A 45 -16.33 17.73 2.39
CA GLN A 45 -17.68 17.95 1.86
C GLN A 45 -18.54 16.70 1.94
N ARG A 46 -19.83 16.84 1.62
CA ARG A 46 -20.75 15.73 1.39
C ARG A 46 -21.13 15.67 -0.08
N LEU A 47 -20.64 14.65 -0.78
CA LEU A 47 -20.94 14.38 -2.19
C LEU A 47 -21.46 12.96 -2.36
N ALA A 48 -21.98 12.65 -3.56
CA ALA A 48 -22.48 11.32 -3.91
C ALA A 48 -21.81 10.67 -5.13
N PRO A 49 -20.47 10.44 -5.14
CA PRO A 49 -19.78 9.94 -6.35
C PRO A 49 -20.25 8.55 -6.82
N ALA A 50 -20.77 7.73 -5.89
CA ALA A 50 -21.42 6.47 -6.21
C ALA A 50 -22.89 6.43 -5.76
N GLY A 51 -23.62 7.54 -5.94
CA GLY A 51 -25.08 7.61 -5.76
C GLY A 51 -25.56 7.69 -4.31
N ARG A 52 -24.66 7.71 -3.33
CA ARG A 52 -24.97 7.90 -1.91
C ARG A 52 -24.16 9.05 -1.34
N GLN A 53 -24.83 9.97 -0.63
CA GLN A 53 -24.18 11.07 0.09
C GLN A 53 -23.26 10.51 1.20
N VAL A 54 -21.97 10.79 1.08
CA VAL A 54 -20.91 10.37 2.01
C VAL A 54 -19.94 11.54 2.28
N ARG A 55 -19.18 11.45 3.37
CA ARG A 55 -18.06 12.37 3.63
C ARG A 55 -17.00 12.15 2.57
N VAL A 56 -16.51 13.23 1.97
CA VAL A 56 -15.46 13.22 0.96
C VAL A 56 -14.45 14.33 1.23
N LEU A 57 -13.22 14.15 0.77
CA LEU A 57 -12.21 15.20 0.75
C LEU A 57 -12.11 15.74 -0.67
N THR A 58 -12.30 17.05 -0.82
CA THR A 58 -12.29 17.72 -2.13
C THR A 58 -11.09 18.64 -2.23
N ILE A 59 -10.63 18.88 -3.46
CA ILE A 59 -9.63 19.92 -3.77
C ILE A 59 -10.34 20.99 -4.58
N ASN A 60 -10.44 22.21 -4.05
CA ASN A 60 -11.21 23.31 -4.64
C ASN A 60 -12.68 22.92 -4.95
N GLY A 61 -13.27 22.07 -4.10
CA GLY A 61 -14.66 21.60 -4.24
C GLY A 61 -14.89 20.49 -5.27
N GLY A 62 -13.83 19.99 -5.92
CA GLY A 62 -13.90 18.90 -6.90
C GLY A 62 -13.26 17.60 -6.43
N ILE A 63 -13.72 16.49 -7.02
CA ILE A 63 -13.06 15.17 -7.02
C ILE A 63 -13.18 14.59 -8.45
N PRO A 64 -12.07 14.43 -9.20
CA PRO A 64 -10.71 14.84 -8.87
C PRO A 64 -10.57 16.35 -8.64
N GLY A 65 -9.46 16.76 -8.04
CA GLY A 65 -9.02 18.15 -8.00
C GLY A 65 -8.73 18.74 -9.40
N PRO A 66 -8.44 20.05 -9.48
CA PRO A 66 -8.15 20.70 -10.75
C PRO A 66 -6.92 20.10 -11.44
N VAL A 67 -6.92 20.11 -12.78
CA VAL A 67 -5.72 19.80 -13.56
C VAL A 67 -4.80 21.02 -13.55
N LEU A 68 -3.60 20.86 -13.00
CA LEU A 68 -2.56 21.90 -13.01
C LEU A 68 -1.84 21.89 -14.35
N ARG A 69 -1.64 23.06 -14.96
CA ARG A 69 -1.01 23.19 -16.27
C ARG A 69 0.19 24.10 -16.20
N PHE A 70 1.32 23.56 -16.62
CA PHE A 70 2.60 24.24 -16.68
C PHE A 70 3.23 24.08 -18.06
N ARG A 71 4.29 24.84 -18.30
CA ARG A 71 5.25 24.63 -19.38
C ARG A 71 6.59 24.25 -18.78
N GLU A 72 7.32 23.40 -19.47
CA GLU A 72 8.70 23.08 -19.13
C GLU A 72 9.53 24.37 -19.01
N GLY A 73 10.24 24.51 -17.90
CA GLY A 73 10.96 25.72 -17.52
C GLY A 73 10.20 26.70 -16.62
N ASP A 74 8.87 26.56 -16.47
CA ASP A 74 8.10 27.37 -15.51
C ASP A 74 8.60 27.13 -14.08
N PHE A 75 8.45 28.14 -13.23
CA PHE A 75 8.60 28.02 -11.79
C PHE A 75 7.23 27.80 -11.14
N ALA A 76 6.99 26.63 -10.56
CA ALA A 76 5.74 26.32 -9.88
C ALA A 76 5.75 26.89 -8.46
N ARG A 77 4.68 27.60 -8.09
CA ARG A 77 4.40 27.99 -6.71
C ARG A 77 3.00 27.53 -6.35
N ILE A 78 2.89 26.46 -5.58
CA ILE A 78 1.60 25.85 -5.26
C ILE A 78 1.35 25.95 -3.76
N ARG A 79 0.28 26.64 -3.38
CA ARG A 79 -0.16 26.81 -1.99
C ARG A 79 -1.23 25.79 -1.68
N VAL A 80 -0.93 24.87 -0.78
CA VAL A 80 -1.88 23.85 -0.32
C VAL A 80 -2.40 24.26 1.04
N HIS A 81 -3.69 24.58 1.10
CA HIS A 81 -4.43 25.00 2.28
C HIS A 81 -5.15 23.79 2.88
N ASN A 82 -4.87 23.48 4.13
CA ASN A 82 -5.60 22.44 4.87
C ASN A 82 -6.79 23.06 5.60
N ASP A 83 -7.98 22.96 4.99
CA ASP A 83 -9.23 23.44 5.57
C ASP A 83 -9.97 22.34 6.37
N LEU A 84 -9.31 21.20 6.62
CA LEU A 84 -9.83 20.14 7.49
C LEU A 84 -9.79 20.58 8.95
N ARG A 85 -10.73 20.06 9.76
CA ARG A 85 -10.91 20.50 11.16
C ARG A 85 -9.87 19.92 12.11
N ASN A 86 -9.53 18.66 11.93
CA ASN A 86 -8.82 17.85 12.93
C ASN A 86 -7.87 16.82 12.31
N GLU A 87 -7.63 16.89 11.00
CA GLU A 87 -6.76 15.96 10.27
C GLU A 87 -5.67 16.74 9.55
N GLU A 88 -4.43 16.31 9.68
CA GLU A 88 -3.35 16.81 8.83
C GLU A 88 -3.50 16.31 7.40
N THR A 89 -2.81 16.92 6.46
CA THR A 89 -2.79 16.48 5.07
C THR A 89 -1.41 16.70 4.47
N SER A 90 -1.22 16.20 3.27
CA SER A 90 -0.02 16.37 2.46
C SER A 90 -0.40 16.36 0.99
N THR A 91 0.57 16.66 0.13
CA THR A 91 0.39 16.54 -1.32
C THR A 91 1.73 16.18 -1.93
N HIS A 92 1.81 14.97 -2.49
CA HIS A 92 2.93 14.47 -3.26
C HIS A 92 2.73 14.73 -4.76
N TRP A 93 3.80 15.11 -5.46
CA TRP A 93 3.81 15.44 -6.88
C TRP A 93 4.32 14.27 -7.72
N HIS A 94 3.47 13.27 -7.90
CA HIS A 94 3.81 11.98 -8.48
C HIS A 94 4.53 12.07 -9.83
N GLY A 95 5.77 11.59 -9.86
CA GLY A 95 6.61 11.52 -11.05
C GLY A 95 7.38 12.80 -11.39
N LEU A 96 7.18 13.91 -10.67
CA LEU A 96 7.97 15.12 -10.88
C LEU A 96 9.37 15.01 -10.26
N LEU A 97 10.39 15.42 -11.00
CA LEU A 97 11.73 15.62 -10.46
C LEU A 97 11.82 17.03 -9.85
N LEU A 98 11.95 17.08 -8.53
CA LEU A 98 11.92 18.29 -7.73
C LEU A 98 12.97 18.21 -6.61
N PRO A 99 13.31 19.32 -5.94
CA PRO A 99 14.15 19.26 -4.75
C PRO A 99 13.47 18.40 -3.68
N ASN A 100 14.22 17.50 -3.03
CA ASN A 100 13.69 16.54 -2.05
C ASN A 100 12.69 17.13 -1.03
N LYS A 101 12.98 18.32 -0.47
CA LYS A 101 12.10 18.98 0.52
C LYS A 101 10.70 19.35 0.00
N GLU A 102 10.52 19.40 -1.32
CA GLU A 102 9.27 19.76 -2.00
C GLU A 102 8.46 18.50 -2.41
N ASP A 103 8.94 17.30 -2.09
CA ASP A 103 8.37 16.02 -2.54
C ASP A 103 7.00 15.73 -1.93
N GLY A 104 6.71 16.26 -0.75
CA GLY A 104 5.37 16.24 -0.17
C GLY A 104 5.01 14.98 0.60
N VAL A 105 6.00 14.14 0.95
CA VAL A 105 5.80 12.97 1.81
C VAL A 105 5.97 13.40 3.28
N PRO A 106 4.90 13.36 4.10
CA PRO A 106 4.93 13.86 5.46
C PRO A 106 5.95 13.07 6.29
N TYR A 107 6.70 13.78 7.13
CA TYR A 107 7.72 13.23 8.04
C TYR A 107 8.98 12.64 7.36
N VAL A 108 8.92 12.27 6.08
CA VAL A 108 10.08 11.80 5.32
C VAL A 108 10.81 12.95 4.64
N THR A 109 10.11 13.69 3.78
CA THR A 109 10.71 14.73 2.94
C THR A 109 10.16 16.12 3.23
N THR A 110 8.86 16.21 3.56
CA THR A 110 8.15 17.46 3.80
C THR A 110 7.41 17.38 5.15
N PRO A 111 7.28 18.48 5.92
CA PRO A 111 6.42 18.49 7.10
C PRO A 111 4.94 18.30 6.75
N PRO A 112 4.13 17.65 7.61
CA PRO A 112 2.68 17.58 7.41
C PRO A 112 2.04 18.97 7.44
N ILE A 113 0.99 19.16 6.64
CA ILE A 113 0.19 20.39 6.62
C ILE A 113 -0.89 20.27 7.68
N LYS A 114 -0.74 21.00 8.79
CA LYS A 114 -1.66 20.93 9.93
C LYS A 114 -3.03 21.57 9.62
N PRO A 115 -4.11 21.16 10.32
CA PRO A 115 -5.42 21.82 10.23
C PRO A 115 -5.33 23.34 10.32
N GLY A 116 -5.98 24.04 9.39
CA GLY A 116 -6.01 25.51 9.33
C GLY A 116 -4.71 26.18 8.91
N THR A 117 -3.73 25.42 8.40
CA THR A 117 -2.44 25.96 7.94
C THR A 117 -2.24 25.73 6.44
N THR A 118 -1.28 26.47 5.88
CA THR A 118 -0.91 26.41 4.46
C THR A 118 0.55 26.03 4.32
N HIS A 119 0.85 25.14 3.39
CA HIS A 119 2.22 24.89 2.93
C HIS A 119 2.38 25.36 1.48
N THR A 120 3.50 26.03 1.20
CA THR A 120 3.82 26.51 -0.16
C THR A 120 4.95 25.69 -0.72
N PHE A 121 4.68 24.98 -1.81
CA PHE A 121 5.66 24.25 -2.59
C PHE A 121 6.23 25.13 -3.69
N GLU A 122 7.55 25.17 -3.82
CA GLU A 122 8.26 26.02 -4.77
C GLU A 122 9.40 25.28 -5.49
N PHE A 123 9.22 24.99 -6.78
CA PHE A 123 10.22 24.28 -7.57
C PHE A 123 10.15 24.60 -9.06
N GLN A 124 11.28 24.41 -9.75
CA GLN A 124 11.37 24.56 -11.20
C GLN A 124 10.92 23.29 -11.90
N LEU A 125 10.11 23.44 -12.95
CA LEU A 125 9.69 22.32 -13.79
C LEU A 125 10.76 22.05 -14.83
N ARG A 126 11.56 21.00 -14.60
CA ARG A 126 12.69 20.61 -15.48
C ARG A 126 12.37 19.47 -16.45
N GLN A 127 11.11 19.05 -16.51
CA GLN A 127 10.63 17.97 -17.35
C GLN A 127 9.24 18.30 -17.89
N SER A 128 8.83 17.59 -18.94
CA SER A 128 7.50 17.69 -19.56
C SER A 128 6.76 16.35 -19.49
N GLY A 129 5.44 16.36 -19.67
CA GLY A 129 4.62 15.14 -19.76
C GLY A 129 3.35 15.18 -18.91
N THR A 130 2.74 14.01 -18.74
CA THR A 130 1.54 13.78 -17.93
C THR A 130 1.92 13.21 -16.57
N TYR A 131 1.56 13.94 -15.53
CA TYR A 131 1.82 13.60 -14.12
C TYR A 131 0.53 13.81 -13.31
N TRP A 132 0.61 13.62 -12.01
CA TRP A 132 -0.53 13.80 -11.12
C TRP A 132 -0.05 14.12 -9.71
N PHE A 133 -0.97 14.47 -8.82
CA PHE A 133 -0.69 14.69 -7.41
C PHE A 133 -1.74 14.01 -6.56
N HIS A 134 -1.35 13.60 -5.36
CA HIS A 134 -2.24 12.97 -4.40
C HIS A 134 -1.77 13.20 -2.97
N SER A 135 -2.66 13.00 -1.99
CA SER A 135 -2.24 12.99 -0.58
C SER A 135 -1.36 11.76 -0.30
N HIS A 136 -0.30 11.98 0.46
CA HIS A 136 0.58 10.96 1.03
C HIS A 136 0.37 10.86 2.55
N THR A 137 -0.87 11.12 3.00
CA THR A 137 -1.29 11.06 4.41
C THR A 137 -2.45 10.11 4.55
N HIS A 138 -2.29 9.10 5.40
CA HIS A 138 -3.31 8.12 5.75
C HIS A 138 -3.95 7.50 4.49
N LEU A 139 -5.29 7.46 4.45
CA LEU A 139 -6.09 6.95 3.34
C LEU A 139 -6.82 8.09 2.61
N GLN A 140 -6.25 9.30 2.62
CA GLN A 140 -6.88 10.49 2.04
C GLN A 140 -7.00 10.44 0.52
N GLU A 141 -6.09 9.73 -0.16
CA GLU A 141 -6.16 9.49 -1.61
C GLU A 141 -7.50 8.83 -2.00
N GLN A 142 -7.86 7.72 -1.34
CA GLN A 142 -9.15 7.06 -1.55
C GLN A 142 -10.35 7.99 -1.23
N SER A 143 -10.17 8.95 -0.33
CA SER A 143 -11.21 9.89 0.09
C SER A 143 -11.44 11.04 -0.90
N GLY A 144 -10.57 11.21 -1.91
CA GLY A 144 -10.73 12.21 -2.97
C GLY A 144 -9.57 13.20 -3.14
N VAL A 145 -8.49 13.08 -2.37
CA VAL A 145 -7.34 14.02 -2.46
C VAL A 145 -6.37 13.59 -3.55
N TYR A 146 -6.73 13.84 -4.80
CA TYR A 146 -5.88 13.62 -5.98
C TYR A 146 -6.30 14.53 -7.15
N GLY A 147 -5.38 14.80 -8.09
CA GLY A 147 -5.63 15.61 -9.29
C GLY A 147 -4.53 15.46 -10.35
N GLY A 148 -4.75 16.01 -11.54
CA GLY A 148 -3.83 15.83 -12.68
C GLY A 148 -2.82 16.97 -12.82
N ILE A 149 -1.67 16.69 -13.44
CA ILE A 149 -0.67 17.70 -13.82
C ILE A 149 -0.29 17.47 -15.28
N VAL A 150 -0.28 18.55 -16.06
CA VAL A 150 0.22 18.54 -17.43
C VAL A 150 1.33 19.57 -17.53
N VAL A 151 2.50 19.12 -17.98
CA VAL A 151 3.65 19.99 -18.25
C VAL A 151 3.94 19.96 -19.74
N GLU A 152 3.59 21.03 -20.44
CA GLU A 152 3.79 21.16 -21.89
C GLU A 152 5.30 21.29 -22.20
N PRO A 153 5.84 20.52 -23.16
CA PRO A 153 7.25 20.65 -23.55
C PRO A 153 7.55 22.04 -24.13
N HIS A 154 8.75 22.58 -23.85
CA HIS A 154 9.14 23.92 -24.33
C HIS A 154 9.12 24.02 -25.88
N GLY A 155 9.47 22.94 -26.58
CA GLY A 155 9.42 22.84 -28.05
C GLY A 155 8.06 22.46 -28.64
N GLY A 156 7.04 22.34 -27.80
CA GLY A 156 5.76 21.73 -28.16
C GLY A 156 5.83 20.21 -28.20
N GLU A 157 4.66 19.61 -28.36
CA GLU A 157 4.51 18.15 -28.30
C GLU A 157 5.20 17.43 -29.47
N PRO A 158 6.03 16.38 -29.21
CA PRO A 158 6.72 15.64 -30.27
C PRO A 158 5.76 15.06 -31.33
N MET A 159 4.61 14.56 -30.87
CA MET A 159 3.51 14.15 -31.74
C MET A 159 2.35 15.14 -31.60
N LYS A 160 2.15 15.96 -32.64
CA LYS A 160 1.05 16.92 -32.68
C LYS A 160 -0.30 16.21 -32.64
N ALA A 161 -1.21 16.77 -31.86
CA ALA A 161 -2.63 16.46 -31.86
C ALA A 161 -3.41 17.77 -32.05
N ASP A 162 -4.61 17.68 -32.60
CA ASP A 162 -5.48 18.84 -32.83
C ASP A 162 -6.14 19.31 -31.53
N ARG A 163 -6.24 18.40 -30.56
CA ARG A 163 -6.85 18.62 -29.24
C ARG A 163 -6.22 17.74 -28.19
N GLU A 164 -6.39 18.15 -26.94
CA GLU A 164 -5.96 17.39 -25.77
C GLU A 164 -7.11 17.28 -24.75
N GLN A 165 -7.24 16.13 -24.11
CA GLN A 165 -8.13 15.91 -22.99
C GLN A 165 -7.47 15.03 -21.92
N VAL A 166 -7.61 15.43 -20.65
CA VAL A 166 -7.09 14.67 -19.50
C VAL A 166 -8.21 13.76 -18.96
N LEU A 167 -7.88 12.49 -18.74
CA LEU A 167 -8.79 11.47 -18.22
C LEU A 167 -8.16 10.88 -16.94
N ILE A 168 -8.70 11.24 -15.78
CA ILE A 168 -8.26 10.73 -14.49
C ILE A 168 -9.18 9.57 -14.08
N LEU A 169 -8.64 8.37 -14.08
CA LEU A 169 -9.32 7.17 -13.60
C LEU A 169 -9.26 7.12 -12.08
N SER A 170 -10.35 6.70 -11.44
CA SER A 170 -10.35 6.41 -10.00
C SER A 170 -11.37 5.36 -9.63
N ASP A 171 -11.15 4.71 -8.50
CA ASP A 171 -12.11 3.82 -7.85
C ASP A 171 -12.77 4.54 -6.67
N TRP A 172 -14.03 4.21 -6.41
CA TRP A 172 -14.79 4.87 -5.36
C TRP A 172 -15.55 3.89 -4.48
N THR A 173 -15.39 4.07 -3.18
CA THR A 173 -16.13 3.34 -2.15
C THR A 173 -16.95 4.30 -1.30
N ASN A 174 -18.20 3.91 -1.01
CA ASN A 174 -19.04 4.64 -0.06
C ASN A 174 -18.70 4.27 1.41
N THR A 175 -17.70 3.41 1.63
CA THR A 175 -17.24 3.00 2.97
C THR A 175 -16.05 3.85 3.36
N ASP A 176 -16.00 4.30 4.62
CA ASP A 176 -14.84 5.00 5.16
C ASP A 176 -13.56 4.17 4.91
N PRO A 177 -12.47 4.73 4.36
CA PRO A 177 -11.29 3.95 4.03
C PRO A 177 -10.64 3.25 5.24
N HIS A 178 -10.72 3.81 6.45
CA HIS A 178 -10.22 3.12 7.65
C HIS A 178 -11.09 1.91 8.01
N GLU A 179 -12.39 1.95 7.74
CA GLU A 179 -13.26 0.77 7.81
C GLU A 179 -12.91 -0.26 6.73
N VAL A 180 -12.60 0.17 5.50
CA VAL A 180 -12.12 -0.74 4.44
C VAL A 180 -10.87 -1.48 4.92
N MET A 181 -9.88 -0.75 5.43
CA MET A 181 -8.66 -1.35 5.96
C MET A 181 -8.91 -2.30 7.15
N ARG A 182 -9.76 -1.90 8.11
CA ARG A 182 -10.16 -2.77 9.23
C ARG A 182 -10.81 -4.06 8.73
N MET A 183 -11.64 -3.97 7.68
CA MET A 183 -12.29 -5.13 7.07
C MET A 183 -11.33 -6.06 6.35
N LEU A 184 -10.29 -5.52 5.71
CA LEU A 184 -9.24 -6.29 5.06
C LEU A 184 -8.41 -7.05 6.11
N MET A 185 -7.98 -6.37 7.16
CA MET A 185 -7.19 -6.97 8.25
C MET A 185 -7.93 -8.05 9.05
N ARG A 186 -9.26 -7.95 9.18
CA ARG A 186 -10.08 -9.01 9.80
C ARG A 186 -10.44 -10.17 8.84
N GLY A 187 -10.03 -10.11 7.57
CA GLY A 187 -10.33 -11.13 6.56
C GLY A 187 -11.80 -11.18 6.14
N SER A 188 -12.43 -10.02 5.90
CA SER A 188 -13.87 -9.96 5.55
C SER A 188 -14.19 -10.47 4.14
N ASP A 189 -15.10 -11.44 4.04
CA ASP A 189 -15.63 -11.96 2.76
C ASP A 189 -16.47 -10.94 1.96
N TYR A 190 -16.81 -9.79 2.55
CA TYR A 190 -17.77 -8.83 1.98
C TYR A 190 -17.28 -8.21 0.66
N PHE A 191 -15.98 -7.98 0.49
CA PHE A 191 -15.46 -7.42 -0.76
C PHE A 191 -15.50 -8.43 -1.91
N GLY A 192 -15.31 -9.71 -1.63
CA GLY A 192 -15.55 -10.77 -2.63
C GLY A 192 -17.02 -10.86 -3.06
N LEU A 193 -17.95 -10.60 -2.12
CA LEU A 193 -19.38 -10.51 -2.41
C LEU A 193 -19.70 -9.33 -3.34
N MET A 194 -19.13 -8.15 -3.05
CA MET A 194 -19.33 -6.96 -3.88
C MET A 194 -18.85 -7.16 -5.31
N ARG A 195 -17.67 -7.77 -5.48
CA ARG A 195 -17.07 -8.03 -6.80
C ARG A 195 -17.68 -9.22 -7.53
N LYS A 196 -18.43 -10.07 -6.81
CA LYS A 196 -19.02 -11.33 -7.30
C LYS A 196 -17.95 -12.30 -7.78
N ASN A 197 -16.86 -12.41 -7.03
CA ASN A 197 -15.71 -13.25 -7.33
C ASN A 197 -15.27 -14.13 -6.13
N SER A 198 -16.05 -14.17 -5.03
CA SER A 198 -15.80 -15.09 -3.92
C SER A 198 -15.65 -16.54 -4.40
N GLN A 199 -14.57 -17.19 -3.97
CA GLN A 199 -14.34 -18.61 -4.24
C GLN A 199 -15.11 -19.48 -3.26
N THR A 200 -15.83 -20.47 -3.79
CA THR A 200 -16.77 -21.28 -3.01
C THR A 200 -16.77 -22.71 -3.52
N ILE A 201 -17.17 -23.66 -2.68
CA ILE A 201 -17.29 -25.07 -3.08
C ILE A 201 -18.34 -25.23 -4.19
N LEU A 202 -19.50 -24.55 -4.07
CA LEU A 202 -20.53 -24.59 -5.12
C LEU A 202 -20.01 -24.00 -6.44
N GLY A 203 -19.29 -22.87 -6.37
CA GLY A 203 -18.71 -22.23 -7.55
C GLY A 203 -17.61 -23.07 -8.20
N ALA A 204 -16.83 -23.81 -7.42
CA ALA A 204 -15.87 -24.78 -7.93
C ALA A 204 -16.57 -25.95 -8.63
N TRP A 205 -17.62 -26.51 -8.01
CA TRP A 205 -18.42 -27.59 -8.61
C TRP A 205 -19.09 -27.18 -9.92
N GLN A 206 -19.73 -26.02 -9.97
CA GLN A 206 -20.39 -25.50 -11.18
C GLN A 206 -19.43 -25.29 -12.36
N ARG A 207 -18.13 -25.08 -12.09
CA ARG A 207 -17.09 -24.86 -13.10
C ARG A 207 -16.21 -26.08 -13.35
N GLY A 208 -16.48 -27.21 -12.69
CA GLY A 208 -15.65 -28.41 -12.80
C GLY A 208 -14.28 -28.34 -12.08
N ASN A 209 -14.07 -27.33 -11.21
CA ASN A 209 -12.77 -27.04 -10.57
C ASN A 209 -12.69 -27.50 -9.09
N LEU A 210 -13.47 -28.51 -8.68
CA LEU A 210 -13.43 -29.02 -7.29
C LEU A 210 -12.05 -29.56 -6.91
N LYS A 211 -11.38 -30.23 -7.84
CA LYS A 211 -10.03 -30.76 -7.62
C LYS A 211 -9.06 -29.64 -7.29
N ASP A 212 -9.05 -28.57 -8.08
CA ASP A 212 -8.15 -27.42 -7.88
C ASP A 212 -8.48 -26.67 -6.58
N TYR A 213 -9.76 -26.54 -6.24
CA TYR A 213 -10.19 -25.95 -4.97
C TYR A 213 -9.60 -26.69 -3.76
N PHE A 214 -9.74 -28.02 -3.71
CA PHE A 214 -9.24 -28.81 -2.58
C PHE A 214 -7.72 -28.99 -2.63
N LEU A 215 -7.09 -29.02 -3.81
CA LEU A 215 -5.63 -29.04 -3.94
C LEU A 215 -5.01 -27.76 -3.38
N ARG A 216 -5.61 -26.60 -3.69
CA ARG A 216 -5.20 -25.31 -3.10
C ARG A 216 -5.31 -25.34 -1.57
N GLU A 217 -6.45 -25.79 -1.04
CA GLU A 217 -6.61 -25.90 0.43
C GLU A 217 -5.62 -26.90 1.03
N TRP A 218 -5.35 -28.03 0.35
CA TRP A 218 -4.35 -29.02 0.77
C TRP A 218 -2.97 -28.38 0.92
N ASN A 219 -2.60 -27.51 -0.02
CA ASN A 219 -1.36 -26.75 -0.01
C ASN A 219 -1.36 -25.55 0.96
N ARG A 220 -2.41 -25.40 1.78
CA ARG A 220 -2.58 -24.31 2.77
C ARG A 220 -2.62 -22.92 2.14
N MET A 221 -3.08 -22.84 0.90
CA MET A 221 -3.21 -21.58 0.17
C MET A 221 -4.62 -21.01 0.37
N VAL A 222 -4.68 -19.74 0.76
CA VAL A 222 -5.93 -18.97 0.78
C VAL A 222 -6.53 -18.86 -0.62
N PRO A 223 -7.84 -18.60 -0.75
CA PRO A 223 -8.44 -18.23 -2.03
C PRO A 223 -7.64 -17.13 -2.72
N MET A 224 -7.31 -17.35 -3.99
CA MET A 224 -6.68 -16.33 -4.81
C MET A 224 -7.61 -15.14 -4.98
N ASP A 225 -6.98 -13.97 -5.00
CA ASP A 225 -7.62 -12.71 -5.33
C ASP A 225 -6.75 -11.91 -6.29
N VAL A 226 -7.40 -11.09 -7.12
CA VAL A 226 -6.73 -10.18 -8.09
C VAL A 226 -6.91 -8.71 -7.69
N SER A 227 -7.73 -8.43 -6.67
CA SER A 227 -7.96 -7.10 -6.11
C SER A 227 -8.46 -7.26 -4.69
N ASP A 228 -8.14 -6.38 -3.76
CA ASP A 228 -8.58 -6.56 -2.37
C ASP A 228 -9.99 -6.02 -2.11
N VAL A 229 -10.30 -4.87 -2.71
CA VAL A 229 -11.43 -4.03 -2.33
C VAL A 229 -12.55 -4.12 -3.35
N GLY A 230 -13.78 -4.27 -2.85
CA GLY A 230 -14.99 -4.12 -3.65
C GLY A 230 -15.41 -2.66 -3.72
N TYR A 231 -15.41 -2.10 -4.93
CA TYR A 231 -15.78 -0.71 -5.18
C TYR A 231 -17.23 -0.53 -5.59
N HIS A 232 -17.80 0.64 -5.25
CA HIS A 232 -19.17 1.00 -5.58
C HIS A 232 -19.26 1.66 -6.96
N ALA A 233 -18.20 2.37 -7.37
CA ALA A 233 -18.08 2.96 -8.70
C ALA A 233 -16.63 2.95 -9.17
N PHE A 234 -16.47 2.95 -10.49
CA PHE A 234 -15.24 3.29 -11.18
C PHE A 234 -15.55 4.54 -11.99
N LEU A 235 -14.63 5.49 -12.00
CA LEU A 235 -14.87 6.86 -12.46
C LEU A 235 -13.78 7.31 -13.43
N ILE A 236 -14.16 8.16 -14.39
CA ILE A 236 -13.29 8.99 -15.22
C ILE A 236 -13.68 10.44 -14.93
N ASN A 237 -12.74 11.26 -14.47
CA ASN A 237 -12.99 12.66 -14.10
C ASN A 237 -14.19 12.81 -13.14
N GLY A 238 -14.32 11.89 -12.18
CA GLY A 238 -15.38 11.92 -11.16
C GLY A 238 -16.74 11.39 -11.64
N GLN A 239 -16.84 10.88 -12.88
CA GLN A 239 -18.09 10.40 -13.48
C GLN A 239 -17.95 8.96 -13.98
N ARG A 240 -19.02 8.17 -13.93
CA ARG A 240 -19.02 6.80 -14.52
C ARG A 240 -18.90 6.82 -16.04
N GLN A 241 -19.44 7.86 -16.66
CA GLN A 241 -19.42 8.08 -18.09
C GLN A 241 -19.04 9.54 -18.37
N THR A 242 -18.10 9.75 -19.27
CA THR A 242 -17.71 11.08 -19.76
C THR A 242 -17.71 11.11 -21.28
N ARG A 243 -17.53 12.29 -21.88
CA ARG A 243 -17.43 12.45 -23.33
C ARG A 243 -16.08 13.06 -23.71
N ILE A 244 -15.43 12.47 -24.70
CA ILE A 244 -14.26 13.05 -25.35
C ILE A 244 -14.76 13.99 -26.46
N THR A 245 -14.30 15.23 -26.43
CA THR A 245 -14.73 16.25 -27.38
C THR A 245 -13.84 16.25 -28.62
N GLY A 246 -14.42 16.56 -29.79
CA GLY A 246 -13.68 16.73 -31.03
C GLY A 246 -14.56 16.62 -32.25
N ARG A 247 -14.07 17.12 -33.39
CA ARG A 247 -14.75 17.03 -34.69
C ARG A 247 -14.28 15.79 -35.46
N PRO A 248 -15.13 15.20 -36.32
CA PRO A 248 -14.74 14.16 -37.24
C PRO A 248 -13.37 14.41 -37.90
N GLY A 249 -12.47 13.43 -37.83
CA GLY A 249 -11.12 13.48 -38.38
C GLY A 249 -10.05 14.13 -37.50
N GLU A 250 -10.42 14.81 -36.41
CA GLU A 250 -9.44 15.37 -35.48
C GLU A 250 -8.71 14.28 -34.69
N ARG A 251 -7.41 14.45 -34.53
CA ARG A 251 -6.59 13.65 -33.62
C ARG A 251 -6.63 14.27 -32.23
N VAL A 252 -7.08 13.49 -31.26
CA VAL A 252 -7.16 13.90 -29.86
C VAL A 252 -6.11 13.14 -29.06
N ARG A 253 -5.31 13.89 -28.30
CA ARG A 253 -4.44 13.33 -27.27
C ARG A 253 -5.22 13.14 -25.98
N LEU A 254 -5.28 11.90 -25.52
CA LEU A 254 -5.84 11.54 -24.24
C LEU A 254 -4.71 11.32 -23.26
N ARG A 255 -4.62 12.16 -22.23
CA ARG A 255 -3.68 12.01 -21.12
C ARG A 255 -4.37 11.21 -20.02
N VAL A 256 -4.16 9.90 -20.02
CA VAL A 256 -4.81 8.99 -19.08
C VAL A 256 -3.95 8.82 -17.83
N ILE A 257 -4.54 9.07 -16.67
CA ILE A 257 -3.90 8.98 -15.36
C ILE A 257 -4.68 7.95 -14.55
N ASN A 258 -4.02 6.94 -13.99
CA ASN A 258 -4.68 6.02 -13.05
C ASN A 258 -4.43 6.46 -11.60
N ALA A 259 -5.37 7.24 -11.06
CA ALA A 259 -5.36 7.75 -9.68
C ALA A 259 -6.27 6.92 -8.75
N SER A 260 -6.43 5.64 -9.06
CA SER A 260 -7.17 4.68 -8.21
C SER A 260 -6.38 4.32 -6.96
N ALA A 261 -7.06 3.99 -5.86
CA ALA A 261 -6.38 3.53 -4.66
C ALA A 261 -5.94 2.05 -4.75
N ALA A 262 -6.64 1.21 -5.52
CA ALA A 262 -6.29 -0.21 -5.63
C ALA A 262 -6.70 -0.89 -6.96
N THR A 263 -7.23 -0.14 -7.93
CA THR A 263 -7.77 -0.72 -9.17
C THR A 263 -6.84 -0.60 -10.36
N TYR A 264 -6.46 -1.75 -10.90
CA TYR A 264 -5.92 -1.89 -12.25
C TYR A 264 -7.04 -1.83 -13.28
N TYR A 265 -6.77 -1.21 -14.44
CA TYR A 265 -7.74 -1.15 -15.54
C TYR A 265 -7.19 -1.78 -16.81
N HIS A 266 -7.99 -2.64 -17.44
CA HIS A 266 -7.83 -2.92 -18.86
C HIS A 266 -8.45 -1.77 -19.66
N LEU A 267 -7.59 -1.02 -20.34
CA LEU A 267 -8.02 0.02 -21.28
C LEU A 267 -8.28 -0.61 -22.65
N SER A 268 -9.48 -0.41 -23.19
CA SER A 268 -9.87 -0.87 -24.53
C SER A 268 -10.66 0.20 -25.27
N SER A 269 -10.54 0.23 -26.60
CA SER A 269 -11.31 1.12 -27.47
C SER A 269 -12.14 0.32 -28.47
N SER A 270 -13.36 0.78 -28.76
CA SER A 270 -14.19 0.21 -29.82
C SER A 270 -13.87 0.77 -31.21
N SER A 271 -13.11 1.86 -31.33
CA SER A 271 -12.80 2.49 -32.63
C SER A 271 -11.60 1.87 -33.35
N GLY A 272 -10.95 0.88 -32.74
CA GLY A 272 -9.72 0.27 -33.24
C GLY A 272 -8.53 0.50 -32.29
N PRO A 273 -7.29 0.23 -32.75
CA PRO A 273 -6.11 0.34 -31.91
C PRO A 273 -5.84 1.79 -31.50
N MET A 274 -5.47 1.96 -30.24
CA MET A 274 -4.97 3.22 -29.67
C MET A 274 -3.47 3.33 -29.92
N THR A 275 -2.96 4.54 -30.12
CA THR A 275 -1.51 4.76 -30.26
C THR A 275 -0.94 5.35 -28.98
N ILE A 276 -0.10 4.60 -28.25
CA ILE A 276 0.65 5.13 -27.09
C ILE A 276 1.79 6.00 -27.62
N VAL A 277 1.93 7.21 -27.06
CA VAL A 277 2.99 8.18 -27.44
C VAL A 277 3.81 8.69 -26.27
N ALA A 278 3.35 8.51 -25.03
CA ALA A 278 4.13 8.74 -23.82
C ALA A 278 3.70 7.74 -22.73
N ALA A 279 4.62 7.44 -21.81
CA ALA A 279 4.37 6.61 -20.63
C ALA A 279 5.12 7.21 -19.44
N ASP A 280 4.42 7.44 -18.32
CA ASP A 280 4.96 8.05 -17.09
C ASP A 280 5.58 9.44 -17.30
N GLY A 281 5.14 10.19 -18.31
CA GLY A 281 5.66 11.51 -18.66
C GLY A 281 6.52 11.54 -19.92
N PRO A 282 7.69 10.88 -19.96
CA PRO A 282 8.56 10.87 -21.13
C PRO A 282 7.90 10.31 -22.40
N PRO A 283 8.23 10.87 -23.58
CA PRO A 283 7.72 10.36 -24.85
C PRO A 283 8.33 8.98 -25.18
N VAL A 284 7.51 8.13 -25.79
CA VAL A 284 7.93 6.83 -26.32
C VAL A 284 7.75 6.81 -27.85
N GLN A 285 8.40 5.86 -28.51
CA GLN A 285 8.12 5.59 -29.91
C GLN A 285 6.65 5.19 -30.07
N PRO A 286 5.90 5.82 -31.00
CA PRO A 286 4.50 5.54 -31.18
C PRO A 286 4.24 4.05 -31.39
N VAL A 287 3.36 3.47 -30.58
CA VAL A 287 3.01 2.06 -30.70
C VAL A 287 1.51 1.84 -30.62
N GLN A 288 0.99 1.03 -31.54
CA GLN A 288 -0.42 0.68 -31.60
C GLN A 288 -0.74 -0.50 -30.69
N VAL A 289 -1.78 -0.35 -29.88
CA VAL A 289 -2.29 -1.36 -28.95
C VAL A 289 -3.81 -1.44 -29.06
N GLY A 290 -4.36 -2.65 -29.07
CA GLY A 290 -5.83 -2.84 -29.04
C GLY A 290 -6.39 -2.63 -27.63
N SER A 291 -5.74 -3.27 -26.65
CA SER A 291 -6.00 -3.09 -25.23
C SER A 291 -4.78 -3.49 -24.42
N PHE A 292 -4.68 -3.00 -23.19
CA PHE A 292 -3.56 -3.31 -22.27
C PHE A 292 -3.99 -3.11 -20.81
N LEU A 293 -3.27 -3.74 -19.89
CA LEU A 293 -3.42 -3.52 -18.45
C LEU A 293 -2.63 -2.26 -18.04
N MET A 294 -3.32 -1.30 -17.45
CA MET A 294 -2.75 -0.09 -16.86
C MET A 294 -2.75 -0.23 -15.34
N ALA A 295 -1.57 -0.05 -14.75
CA ALA A 295 -1.39 -0.14 -13.31
C ALA A 295 -1.80 1.15 -12.59
N ILE A 296 -1.99 1.06 -11.27
CA ILE A 296 -2.18 2.25 -10.43
C ILE A 296 -0.94 3.13 -10.56
N ALA A 297 -1.14 4.45 -10.57
CA ALA A 297 -0.10 5.47 -10.62
C ALA A 297 0.75 5.55 -11.89
N GLU A 298 0.36 4.82 -12.94
CA GLU A 298 0.90 5.02 -14.27
C GLU A 298 0.18 6.16 -14.99
N THR A 299 0.87 6.75 -15.97
CA THR A 299 0.25 7.67 -16.92
C THR A 299 0.56 7.22 -18.35
N TYR A 300 -0.41 7.37 -19.25
CA TYR A 300 -0.22 7.11 -20.68
C TYR A 300 -0.85 8.23 -21.51
N ASP A 301 -0.10 8.72 -22.49
CA ASP A 301 -0.65 9.57 -23.53
C ASP A 301 -1.02 8.71 -24.73
N LEU A 302 -2.30 8.76 -25.10
CA LEU A 302 -2.87 8.03 -26.22
C LEU A 302 -3.29 9.00 -27.32
N ILE A 303 -3.05 8.66 -28.58
CA ILE A 303 -3.66 9.35 -29.73
C ILE A 303 -4.81 8.51 -30.25
N ILE A 304 -5.98 9.13 -30.33
CA ILE A 304 -7.15 8.60 -31.04
C ILE A 304 -7.59 9.59 -32.12
N THR A 305 -8.29 9.11 -33.14
CA THR A 305 -8.92 9.95 -34.17
C THR A 305 -10.43 9.91 -33.99
N ILE A 306 -11.07 11.07 -33.96
CA ILE A 306 -12.52 11.14 -33.91
C ILE A 306 -13.10 10.57 -35.22
N PRO A 307 -13.99 9.58 -35.15
CA PRO A 307 -14.51 8.91 -36.33
C PRO A 307 -15.42 9.83 -37.16
N ALA A 308 -15.55 9.54 -38.46
CA ALA A 308 -16.41 10.28 -39.36
C ALA A 308 -17.91 10.14 -39.05
N SER A 309 -18.29 8.96 -38.55
CA SER A 309 -19.63 8.60 -38.13
C SER A 309 -19.58 7.51 -37.06
N GLY A 310 -20.61 7.42 -36.23
CA GLY A 310 -20.70 6.52 -35.10
C GLY A 310 -20.14 7.13 -33.82
N GLU A 311 -20.73 6.75 -32.68
CA GLU A 311 -20.20 7.01 -31.35
C GLU A 311 -19.43 5.77 -30.87
N TYR A 312 -18.20 5.96 -30.44
CA TYR A 312 -17.31 4.90 -29.96
C TYR A 312 -16.95 5.13 -28.50
N GLU A 313 -16.35 4.12 -27.88
CA GLU A 313 -16.11 4.07 -26.45
C GLU A 313 -14.64 3.74 -26.19
N LEU A 314 -14.01 4.52 -25.31
CA LEU A 314 -12.84 4.14 -24.56
C LEU A 314 -13.30 3.65 -23.19
N ARG A 315 -12.99 2.40 -22.84
CA ARG A 315 -13.43 1.78 -21.59
C ARG A 315 -12.23 1.42 -20.72
N ALA A 316 -12.32 1.77 -19.44
CA ALA A 316 -11.44 1.32 -18.38
C ALA A 316 -12.16 0.25 -17.56
N THR A 317 -11.92 -1.02 -17.86
CA THR A 317 -12.54 -2.15 -17.14
C THR A 317 -11.65 -2.59 -15.98
N ALA A 318 -12.18 -2.65 -14.75
CA ALA A 318 -11.43 -3.13 -13.60
C ALA A 318 -10.88 -4.55 -13.85
N GLN A 319 -9.66 -4.83 -13.40
CA GLN A 319 -8.99 -6.12 -13.65
C GLN A 319 -9.80 -7.31 -13.15
N ASP A 320 -10.50 -7.20 -12.02
CA ASP A 320 -11.37 -8.25 -11.50
C ASP A 320 -12.68 -8.46 -12.31
N GLY A 321 -12.99 -7.57 -13.27
CA GLY A 321 -14.21 -7.55 -14.05
C GLY A 321 -15.46 -7.17 -13.25
N SER A 322 -15.30 -6.50 -12.10
CA SER A 322 -16.41 -6.07 -11.23
C SER A 322 -17.16 -4.85 -11.77
N GLY A 323 -16.51 -4.03 -12.60
CA GLY A 323 -17.13 -2.88 -13.26
C GLY A 323 -16.16 -2.15 -14.19
N TYR A 324 -16.60 -0.98 -14.67
CA TYR A 324 -15.82 -0.14 -15.58
C TYR A 324 -16.24 1.32 -15.50
N ALA A 325 -15.40 2.20 -16.03
CA ALA A 325 -15.72 3.57 -16.41
C ALA A 325 -15.56 3.75 -17.92
N SER A 326 -16.32 4.68 -18.52
CA SER A 326 -16.36 4.87 -19.98
C SER A 326 -16.21 6.32 -20.40
N ALA A 327 -15.51 6.54 -21.51
CA ALA A 327 -15.49 7.82 -22.21
C ALA A 327 -15.99 7.60 -23.65
N SER A 328 -17.12 8.21 -24.02
CA SER A 328 -17.65 8.12 -25.39
C SER A 328 -17.11 9.23 -26.29
N PHE A 329 -17.02 8.98 -27.60
CA PHE A 329 -16.48 9.93 -28.57
C PHE A 329 -17.04 9.69 -29.98
N GLY A 330 -17.16 10.75 -30.77
CA GLY A 330 -17.91 10.71 -32.04
C GLY A 330 -19.42 10.94 -31.86
N GLU A 331 -20.19 10.70 -32.92
CA GLU A 331 -21.62 10.96 -33.01
C GLU A 331 -22.31 9.94 -33.92
N GLY A 332 -23.47 9.41 -33.50
CA GLY A 332 -24.27 8.46 -34.27
C GLY A 332 -24.58 7.18 -33.50
N GLU A 333 -24.61 6.05 -34.22
CA GLU A 333 -24.83 4.72 -33.62
C GLU A 333 -23.70 4.36 -32.65
N ARG A 334 -24.07 3.82 -31.49
CA ARG A 334 -23.11 3.53 -30.42
C ARG A 334 -22.43 2.17 -30.60
N HIS A 335 -21.11 2.20 -30.67
CA HIS A 335 -20.22 1.05 -30.68
C HIS A 335 -19.55 0.90 -29.32
N ALA A 336 -20.02 -0.06 -28.51
CA ALA A 336 -19.47 -0.30 -27.19
C ALA A 336 -18.12 -1.03 -27.23
N ALA A 337 -17.20 -0.67 -26.35
CA ALA A 337 -15.94 -1.39 -26.18
C ALA A 337 -16.18 -2.73 -25.48
N GLN A 338 -15.44 -3.77 -25.90
CA GLN A 338 -15.53 -5.08 -25.27
C GLN A 338 -14.75 -5.09 -23.96
N SER A 339 -15.37 -5.63 -22.92
CA SER A 339 -14.69 -5.92 -21.65
C SER A 339 -14.00 -7.29 -21.74
N PRO A 340 -12.80 -7.44 -21.15
CA PRO A 340 -12.16 -8.75 -21.05
C PRO A 340 -13.04 -9.75 -20.28
N PRO A 341 -12.95 -11.05 -20.57
CA PRO A 341 -13.66 -12.07 -19.80
C PRO A 341 -13.22 -12.03 -18.34
N ARG A 342 -14.14 -12.29 -17.41
CA ARG A 342 -13.82 -12.31 -15.97
C ARG A 342 -12.73 -13.35 -15.66
N PRO A 343 -11.80 -13.06 -14.74
CA PRO A 343 -10.73 -13.99 -14.39
C PRO A 343 -11.31 -15.26 -13.73
N ASN A 344 -10.76 -16.41 -14.07
CA ASN A 344 -11.10 -17.66 -13.40
C ASN A 344 -10.22 -17.87 -12.17
N LEU A 345 -10.71 -17.47 -11.00
CA LEU A 345 -9.94 -17.52 -9.75
C LEU A 345 -9.74 -18.95 -9.19
N TYR A 346 -10.29 -19.98 -9.82
CA TYR A 346 -10.10 -21.37 -9.39
C TYR A 346 -8.88 -22.04 -10.04
N GLN A 347 -8.36 -21.46 -11.14
CA GLN A 347 -7.32 -22.05 -11.97
C GLN A 347 -6.01 -21.26 -11.82
N MET A 348 -5.11 -21.78 -11.00
CA MET A 348 -3.79 -21.19 -10.72
C MET A 348 -2.92 -21.13 -11.99
N ASP A 349 -3.01 -22.18 -12.81
CA ASP A 349 -2.28 -22.37 -14.07
C ASP A 349 -2.59 -21.24 -15.05
N GLN A 350 -3.86 -20.83 -15.16
CA GLN A 350 -4.23 -19.73 -16.05
C GLN A 350 -3.60 -18.40 -15.62
N MET A 351 -3.55 -18.09 -14.32
CA MET A 351 -2.89 -16.86 -13.85
C MET A 351 -1.37 -16.93 -13.99
N LEU A 352 -0.77 -18.09 -13.71
CA LEU A 352 0.66 -18.29 -13.86
C LEU A 352 1.07 -18.21 -15.33
N ALA A 353 0.28 -18.77 -16.25
CA ALA A 353 0.51 -18.68 -17.69
C ALA A 353 0.52 -17.22 -18.16
N LEU A 354 -0.48 -16.41 -17.77
CA LEU A 354 -0.50 -14.97 -18.07
C LEU A 354 0.76 -14.26 -17.54
N SER A 355 1.18 -14.61 -16.33
CA SER A 355 2.35 -13.98 -15.69
C SER A 355 3.69 -14.40 -16.33
N LEU A 356 3.79 -15.63 -16.83
CA LEU A 356 4.93 -16.13 -17.57
C LEU A 356 4.97 -15.54 -18.98
N GLU A 357 3.83 -15.40 -19.66
CA GLU A 357 3.72 -14.74 -20.96
C GLU A 357 4.11 -13.26 -20.88
N GLU A 358 3.78 -12.58 -19.77
CA GLU A 358 4.30 -11.25 -19.47
C GLU A 358 5.83 -11.20 -19.29
N GLN A 359 6.49 -12.34 -19.10
CA GLN A 359 7.94 -12.46 -18.99
C GLN A 359 8.62 -13.01 -20.26
N GLU A 360 7.88 -13.65 -21.16
CA GLU A 360 8.44 -14.25 -22.39
C GLU A 360 9.17 -13.23 -23.30
N ALA A 361 10.13 -13.71 -24.08
CA ALA A 361 10.91 -12.83 -24.95
C ALA A 361 10.12 -12.26 -26.15
N ASP A 362 9.00 -12.87 -26.56
CA ASP A 362 8.17 -12.34 -27.67
C ASP A 362 7.36 -11.11 -27.22
N PRO A 363 7.62 -9.90 -27.77
CA PRO A 363 6.89 -8.69 -27.40
C PRO A 363 5.42 -8.69 -27.81
N ARG A 364 5.00 -9.55 -28.75
CA ARG A 364 3.63 -9.60 -29.29
C ARG A 364 2.73 -10.62 -28.60
N ALA A 365 3.30 -11.59 -27.88
CA ALA A 365 2.56 -12.63 -27.18
C ALA A 365 1.55 -12.09 -26.15
N PRO A 366 1.91 -11.16 -25.23
CA PRO A 366 1.02 -10.76 -24.13
C PRO A 366 -0.17 -9.87 -24.54
N LEU A 367 -0.24 -9.39 -25.79
CA LEU A 367 -1.28 -8.46 -26.25
C LEU A 367 -2.35 -9.10 -27.14
N ARG A 368 -2.21 -10.39 -27.47
CA ARG A 368 -3.22 -11.16 -28.20
C ARG A 368 -4.14 -11.97 -27.30
N LEU A 369 -3.93 -11.86 -25.99
CA LEU A 369 -4.67 -12.60 -24.99
C LEU A 369 -6.05 -11.96 -24.78
N PRO A 370 -7.06 -12.75 -24.36
CA PRO A 370 -8.34 -12.19 -23.91
C PRO A 370 -8.17 -11.17 -22.77
N ARG A 371 -7.08 -11.28 -22.02
CA ARG A 371 -6.70 -10.40 -20.90
C ARG A 371 -5.25 -9.96 -21.08
N PRO A 372 -4.99 -8.92 -21.89
CA PRO A 372 -3.64 -8.50 -22.18
C PRO A 372 -2.98 -7.87 -20.96
N GLY A 373 -1.68 -8.15 -20.79
CA GLY A 373 -0.85 -7.59 -19.72
C GLY A 373 -0.44 -6.13 -19.96
N SER A 374 0.57 -5.70 -19.21
CA SER A 374 1.18 -4.37 -19.37
C SER A 374 1.83 -4.17 -20.76
N PRO A 375 1.87 -2.94 -21.32
CA PRO A 375 2.42 -2.70 -22.65
C PRO A 375 3.95 -2.62 -22.69
N TYR A 376 4.66 -2.90 -21.58
CA TYR A 376 6.07 -2.56 -21.37
C TYR A 376 7.03 -3.04 -22.45
N LYS A 377 6.86 -4.26 -22.97
CA LYS A 377 7.72 -4.83 -24.01
C LYS A 377 7.64 -4.09 -25.35
N LEU A 378 6.56 -3.36 -25.57
CA LEU A 378 6.36 -2.55 -26.77
C LEU A 378 6.97 -1.16 -26.66
N LEU A 379 7.15 -0.66 -25.44
CA LEU A 379 7.59 0.69 -25.19
C LEU A 379 9.08 0.83 -25.49
N LYS A 380 9.43 1.87 -26.22
CA LYS A 380 10.82 2.26 -26.49
C LYS A 380 10.96 3.77 -26.30
N ALA A 381 12.03 4.20 -25.65
CA ALA A 381 12.36 5.61 -25.59
C ALA A 381 12.62 6.17 -27.00
N THR A 382 12.36 7.47 -27.16
CA THR A 382 12.63 8.20 -28.42
C THR A 382 14.11 8.45 -28.66
N HIS A 383 14.94 8.34 -27.62
CA HIS A 383 16.38 8.58 -27.62
C HIS A 383 17.13 7.45 -26.89
N ASP A 384 18.47 7.47 -26.95
CA ASP A 384 19.32 6.57 -26.18
C ASP A 384 19.24 6.98 -24.70
N THR A 385 18.84 6.03 -23.86
CA THR A 385 18.65 6.25 -22.43
C THR A 385 19.73 5.55 -21.61
N THR A 386 20.80 5.01 -22.22
CA THR A 386 21.84 4.24 -21.50
C THR A 386 22.53 5.07 -20.41
N LEU A 387 22.76 4.44 -19.26
CA LEU A 387 23.47 5.06 -18.15
C LEU A 387 24.99 5.00 -18.38
N PRO A 388 25.78 5.95 -17.83
CA PRO A 388 27.21 6.00 -18.07
C PRO A 388 27.94 4.71 -17.66
N SER A 389 28.65 4.09 -18.59
CA SER A 389 29.32 2.79 -18.37
C SER A 389 30.43 2.81 -17.33
N LYS A 390 30.95 4.00 -17.00
CA LYS A 390 32.03 4.22 -16.02
C LYS A 390 31.57 4.21 -14.56
N LEU A 391 30.27 4.36 -14.30
CA LEU A 391 29.75 4.39 -12.92
C LEU A 391 29.69 2.96 -12.36
N PRO A 392 29.99 2.76 -11.06
CA PRO A 392 29.88 1.47 -10.42
C PRO A 392 28.42 0.99 -10.44
N ARG A 393 28.20 -0.29 -10.79
CA ARG A 393 26.88 -0.93 -10.75
C ARG A 393 26.74 -1.80 -9.51
N ARG A 394 25.62 -1.70 -8.82
CA ARG A 394 25.27 -2.58 -7.70
C ARG A 394 23.87 -3.14 -7.90
N ARG A 395 23.74 -4.46 -7.77
CA ARG A 395 22.46 -5.13 -7.82
C ARG A 395 21.82 -5.20 -6.44
N ILE A 396 20.54 -4.89 -6.38
CA ILE A 396 19.68 -5.07 -5.21
C ILE A 396 18.50 -5.91 -5.66
N THR A 397 18.23 -7.02 -4.96
CA THR A 397 17.06 -7.85 -5.23
C THR A 397 16.09 -7.68 -4.06
N LEU A 398 14.83 -7.36 -4.35
CA LEU A 398 13.77 -7.25 -3.36
C LEU A 398 12.64 -8.21 -3.71
N HIS A 399 12.20 -8.97 -2.70
CA HIS A 399 11.08 -9.89 -2.80
C HIS A 399 9.78 -9.20 -2.34
N LEU A 400 8.80 -9.08 -3.21
CA LEU A 400 7.46 -8.58 -2.89
C LEU A 400 6.68 -9.74 -2.26
N THR A 401 6.39 -9.60 -0.98
CA THR A 401 5.82 -10.65 -0.13
C THR A 401 4.48 -10.19 0.45
N GLY A 402 3.60 -11.15 0.72
CA GLY A 402 2.28 -10.87 1.27
C GLY A 402 1.74 -11.99 2.16
N ASP A 403 0.93 -11.61 3.13
CA ASP A 403 0.13 -12.49 3.96
C ASP A 403 -1.32 -12.02 3.95
N MET A 404 -2.15 -12.67 3.13
CA MET A 404 -3.57 -12.34 2.98
C MET A 404 -4.40 -12.63 4.23
N VAL A 405 -3.93 -13.49 5.15
CA VAL A 405 -4.68 -13.84 6.37
C VAL A 405 -4.59 -12.70 7.37
N ARG A 406 -3.41 -12.11 7.50
CA ARG A 406 -3.16 -10.95 8.38
C ARG A 406 -3.28 -9.61 7.65
N TYR A 407 -3.42 -9.67 6.33
CA TYR A 407 -3.38 -8.54 5.41
C TYR A 407 -2.11 -7.67 5.62
N VAL A 408 -0.96 -8.31 5.49
CA VAL A 408 0.37 -7.69 5.63
C VAL A 408 1.10 -7.79 4.31
N TRP A 409 1.60 -6.67 3.83
CA TRP A 409 2.36 -6.58 2.57
C TRP A 409 3.74 -5.99 2.86
N SER A 410 4.79 -6.54 2.24
CA SER A 410 6.16 -6.19 2.61
C SER A 410 7.18 -6.46 1.50
N PHE A 411 8.35 -5.84 1.61
CA PHE A 411 9.56 -6.28 0.93
C PHE A 411 10.35 -7.23 1.84
N ASP A 412 10.83 -8.35 1.30
CA ASP A 412 11.66 -9.36 1.98
C ASP A 412 11.05 -9.89 3.30
N GLY A 413 9.71 -9.98 3.38
CA GLY A 413 8.98 -10.39 4.58
C GLY A 413 9.04 -9.39 5.74
N LYS A 414 9.55 -8.17 5.51
CA LYS A 414 9.69 -7.10 6.52
C LYS A 414 8.94 -5.84 6.09
N THR A 415 8.10 -5.32 6.97
CA THR A 415 7.39 -4.05 6.74
C THR A 415 8.35 -2.86 6.85
N ILE A 416 7.93 -1.69 6.35
CA ILE A 416 8.69 -0.44 6.48
C ILE A 416 9.08 -0.12 7.94
N ALA A 417 8.20 -0.40 8.91
CA ALA A 417 8.48 -0.16 10.33
C ALA A 417 9.64 -1.04 10.85
N GLN A 418 9.90 -2.17 10.21
CA GLN A 418 10.90 -3.16 10.62
C GLN A 418 12.23 -2.96 9.90
N GLU A 419 12.18 -2.63 8.62
CA GLU A 419 13.35 -2.38 7.80
C GLU A 419 13.04 -1.22 6.84
N PRO A 420 13.22 0.03 7.29
CA PRO A 420 12.79 1.18 6.49
C PRO A 420 13.72 1.50 5.32
N TYR A 421 15.03 1.34 5.48
CA TYR A 421 16.02 1.97 4.58
C TYR A 421 16.67 0.99 3.61
N ILE A 422 16.72 1.37 2.34
CA ILE A 422 17.64 0.81 1.34
C ILE A 422 18.78 1.82 1.16
N LYS A 423 19.96 1.49 1.67
CA LYS A 423 21.12 2.39 1.63
C LYS A 423 21.79 2.37 0.26
N ILE A 424 21.98 3.55 -0.34
CA ILE A 424 22.63 3.76 -1.64
C ILE A 424 23.64 4.90 -1.59
N ARG A 425 24.57 4.94 -2.54
CA ARG A 425 25.63 5.95 -2.64
C ARG A 425 25.42 6.79 -3.88
N LYS A 426 25.68 8.09 -3.76
CA LYS A 426 25.61 8.97 -4.92
C LYS A 426 26.64 8.57 -5.97
N GLY A 427 26.24 8.59 -7.23
CA GLY A 427 27.09 8.24 -8.37
C GLY A 427 27.24 6.75 -8.64
N GLU A 428 26.47 5.86 -7.99
CA GLU A 428 26.34 4.46 -8.39
C GLU A 428 25.11 4.25 -9.30
N ILE A 429 25.12 3.18 -10.09
CA ILE A 429 23.95 2.69 -10.82
C ILE A 429 23.36 1.52 -10.02
N ILE A 430 22.10 1.64 -9.66
CA ILE A 430 21.37 0.58 -8.96
C ILE A 430 20.65 -0.27 -10.01
N GLU A 431 21.00 -1.55 -10.09
CA GLU A 431 20.21 -2.57 -10.78
C GLU A 431 19.22 -3.18 -9.78
N LEU A 432 17.97 -2.74 -9.81
CA LEU A 432 16.94 -3.23 -8.89
C LEU A 432 16.15 -4.37 -9.55
N GLU A 433 16.27 -5.57 -9.00
CA GLU A 433 15.47 -6.73 -9.36
C GLU A 433 14.31 -6.88 -8.38
N LEU A 434 13.09 -6.75 -8.89
CA LEU A 434 11.85 -6.94 -8.14
C LEU A 434 11.31 -8.33 -8.44
N VAL A 435 11.22 -9.18 -7.43
CA VAL A 435 10.70 -10.56 -7.54
C VAL A 435 9.39 -10.63 -6.77
N ASN A 436 8.29 -10.95 -7.44
CA ASN A 436 6.98 -11.05 -6.81
C ASN A 436 6.68 -12.48 -6.39
N ASP A 437 6.76 -12.74 -5.09
CA ASP A 437 6.45 -14.03 -4.48
C ASP A 437 4.96 -14.19 -4.16
N SER A 438 4.16 -13.17 -4.48
CA SER A 438 2.72 -13.15 -4.23
C SER A 438 1.91 -13.43 -5.51
N MET A 439 0.62 -13.69 -5.31
CA MET A 439 -0.34 -13.94 -6.38
C MET A 439 -1.02 -12.66 -6.92
N MET A 440 -0.60 -11.48 -6.46
CA MET A 440 -1.19 -10.19 -6.83
C MET A 440 -0.20 -9.32 -7.58
N HIS A 441 -0.71 -8.48 -8.48
CA HIS A 441 0.07 -7.42 -9.11
C HIS A 441 0.47 -6.35 -8.08
N HIS A 442 1.65 -5.75 -8.24
CA HIS A 442 2.13 -4.67 -7.39
C HIS A 442 2.72 -3.54 -8.25
N PRO A 443 2.10 -2.34 -8.27
CA PRO A 443 2.65 -1.19 -8.97
C PRO A 443 3.68 -0.54 -8.06
N ILE A 444 4.95 -0.72 -8.36
CA ILE A 444 6.04 -0.19 -7.54
C ILE A 444 6.46 1.19 -8.05
N HIS A 445 6.44 2.18 -7.16
CA HIS A 445 6.80 3.56 -7.45
C HIS A 445 8.08 3.97 -6.69
N LEU A 446 8.95 4.71 -7.37
CA LEU A 446 10.14 5.35 -6.81
C LEU A 446 10.03 6.87 -6.95
N HIS A 447 10.10 7.58 -5.83
CA HIS A 447 10.10 9.05 -5.83
C HIS A 447 11.43 9.61 -6.34
N GLY A 448 11.41 10.83 -6.88
CA GLY A 448 12.60 11.61 -7.24
C GLY A 448 13.44 11.07 -8.40
N HIS A 449 13.06 9.95 -9.01
CA HIS A 449 13.85 9.29 -10.04
C HIS A 449 12.98 8.78 -11.19
N PHE A 450 13.56 8.78 -12.38
CA PHE A 450 13.16 7.86 -13.44
C PHE A 450 14.12 6.68 -13.46
N PHE A 451 13.59 5.48 -13.66
CA PHE A 451 14.36 4.28 -13.93
C PHE A 451 14.15 3.82 -15.36
N ARG A 452 15.19 3.18 -15.92
CA ARG A 452 15.09 2.44 -17.17
C ARG A 452 14.45 1.09 -16.90
N LEU A 453 13.37 0.79 -17.60
CA LEU A 453 12.74 -0.52 -17.54
C LEU A 453 13.42 -1.49 -18.53
N LEU A 454 14.06 -2.54 -18.03
CA LEU A 454 14.87 -3.46 -18.83
C LEU A 454 14.02 -4.63 -19.36
N MET A 455 13.12 -4.32 -20.30
CA MET A 455 12.20 -5.29 -20.93
C MET A 455 12.39 -5.37 -22.46
N GLY A 456 13.62 -5.61 -22.91
CA GLY A 456 13.93 -5.81 -24.35
C GLY A 456 14.13 -4.54 -25.18
N GLY A 457 14.14 -3.35 -24.54
CA GLY A 457 14.37 -2.06 -25.19
C GLY A 457 15.84 -1.75 -25.53
N GLY A 458 16.80 -2.46 -24.93
CA GLY A 458 18.23 -2.23 -25.13
C GLY A 458 18.64 -0.79 -24.75
N SER A 459 19.35 -0.10 -25.65
CA SER A 459 19.72 1.30 -25.44
C SER A 459 18.51 2.24 -25.39
N ARG A 460 17.35 1.81 -25.91
CA ARG A 460 16.08 2.55 -25.92
C ARG A 460 15.07 2.04 -24.91
N SER A 461 15.51 1.47 -23.79
CA SER A 461 14.61 1.16 -22.68
C SER A 461 13.81 2.41 -22.27
N PRO A 462 12.49 2.31 -22.07
CA PRO A 462 11.68 3.45 -21.66
C PRO A 462 12.07 3.88 -20.24
N LEU A 463 11.97 5.19 -20.00
CA LEU A 463 12.07 5.76 -18.66
C LEU A 463 10.69 5.76 -18.02
N LYS A 464 10.60 5.24 -16.79
CA LYS A 464 9.37 5.18 -16.00
C LYS A 464 9.66 5.54 -14.55
N HIS A 465 8.61 5.85 -13.80
CA HIS A 465 8.69 6.06 -12.35
C HIS A 465 7.78 5.09 -11.58
N THR A 466 6.86 4.41 -12.26
CA THR A 466 5.99 3.38 -11.70
C THR A 466 6.11 2.10 -12.55
N VAL A 467 6.12 0.91 -11.96
CA VAL A 467 6.16 -0.35 -12.71
C VAL A 467 5.33 -1.43 -12.05
N ASP A 468 4.45 -2.07 -12.82
CA ASP A 468 3.78 -3.29 -12.39
C ASP A 468 4.73 -4.49 -12.36
N VAL A 469 4.76 -5.17 -11.21
CA VAL A 469 5.39 -6.49 -11.05
C VAL A 469 4.28 -7.54 -10.99
N PRO A 470 4.14 -8.38 -12.04
CA PRO A 470 3.03 -9.32 -12.16
C PRO A 470 3.19 -10.47 -11.15
N PRO A 471 2.09 -11.19 -10.83
CA PRO A 471 2.10 -12.33 -9.93
C PRO A 471 3.20 -13.35 -10.27
N MET A 472 3.92 -13.87 -9.29
CA MET A 472 4.95 -14.91 -9.51
C MET A 472 6.00 -14.52 -10.57
N GLY A 473 6.20 -13.22 -10.80
CA GLY A 473 7.04 -12.70 -11.85
C GLY A 473 8.11 -11.76 -11.36
N ARG A 474 8.86 -11.19 -12.32
CA ARG A 474 9.95 -10.26 -11.99
C ARG A 474 10.00 -9.06 -12.92
N ARG A 475 10.60 -7.98 -12.42
CA ARG A 475 10.98 -6.80 -13.19
C ARG A 475 12.41 -6.41 -12.86
N LEU A 476 13.19 -6.11 -13.88
CA LEU A 476 14.53 -5.54 -13.73
C LEU A 476 14.50 -4.09 -14.20
N LEU A 477 14.99 -3.21 -13.35
CA LEU A 477 15.11 -1.79 -13.63
C LEU A 477 16.51 -1.30 -13.24
N GLU A 478 16.97 -0.23 -13.88
CA GLU A 478 18.20 0.45 -13.50
C GLU A 478 18.02 1.96 -13.42
N PHE A 479 18.60 2.60 -12.42
CA PHE A 479 18.64 4.05 -12.29
C PHE A 479 20.00 4.50 -11.76
N GLU A 480 20.39 5.72 -12.13
CA GLU A 480 21.55 6.37 -11.53
C GLU A 480 21.14 6.99 -10.20
N ALA A 481 21.89 6.69 -9.14
CA ALA A 481 21.73 7.32 -7.85
C ALA A 481 22.34 8.74 -7.89
N ASN A 482 21.65 9.67 -8.55
CA ASN A 482 22.15 11.03 -8.82
C ASN A 482 21.49 12.13 -7.97
N GLU A 483 20.52 11.78 -7.14
CA GLU A 483 19.88 12.70 -6.19
C GLU A 483 20.61 12.72 -4.83
N ASP A 484 20.01 13.32 -3.82
CA ASP A 484 20.47 13.30 -2.43
C ASP A 484 19.30 13.00 -1.45
N LYS A 485 19.63 12.74 -0.18
CA LYS A 485 18.68 12.54 0.94
C LYS A 485 17.81 11.27 0.80
N ASP A 486 16.61 11.30 1.36
CA ASP A 486 15.73 10.15 1.53
C ASP A 486 14.57 10.22 0.52
N TRP A 487 14.35 9.16 -0.24
CA TRP A 487 13.26 9.07 -1.23
C TRP A 487 12.38 7.86 -1.00
N MET A 488 11.06 8.06 -0.97
CA MET A 488 10.09 7.01 -0.72
C MET A 488 10.05 6.01 -1.90
N PHE A 489 9.91 4.72 -1.57
CA PHE A 489 9.79 3.61 -2.53
C PHE A 489 8.74 2.62 -2.04
N HIS A 490 7.64 2.45 -2.78
CA HIS A 490 6.51 1.69 -2.25
C HIS A 490 5.61 1.11 -3.33
N CYS A 491 4.77 0.16 -2.92
CA CYS A 491 3.63 -0.27 -3.70
C CYS A 491 2.56 0.84 -3.74
N HIS A 492 2.01 1.12 -4.90
CA HIS A 492 0.98 2.12 -5.12
C HIS A 492 -0.44 1.51 -5.10
N ILE A 493 -0.58 0.29 -4.59
CA ILE A 493 -1.85 -0.11 -3.98
C ILE A 493 -1.87 0.52 -2.59
N LEU A 494 -2.72 1.52 -2.38
CA LEU A 494 -2.79 2.32 -1.15
C LEU A 494 -2.83 1.44 0.11
N TYR A 495 -3.65 0.39 0.09
CA TYR A 495 -3.79 -0.52 1.22
C TYR A 495 -2.55 -1.42 1.44
N HIS A 496 -1.76 -1.71 0.41
CA HIS A 496 -0.48 -2.43 0.53
C HIS A 496 0.61 -1.53 1.12
N MET A 497 0.68 -0.27 0.68
CA MET A 497 1.59 0.71 1.29
C MET A 497 1.32 0.86 2.78
N MET A 498 0.05 1.09 3.13
CA MET A 498 -0.36 1.31 4.51
C MET A 498 -0.13 0.09 5.39
N SER A 499 -0.30 -1.13 4.86
CA SER A 499 -0.04 -2.37 5.61
C SER A 499 1.45 -2.75 5.68
N GLY A 500 2.34 -2.02 5.00
CA GLY A 500 3.79 -2.07 5.23
C GLY A 500 4.68 -2.23 4.00
N MET A 501 4.15 -2.29 2.77
CA MET A 501 4.94 -2.51 1.55
C MET A 501 5.58 -1.21 1.05
N ALA A 502 6.52 -0.72 1.85
CA ALA A 502 7.28 0.48 1.58
C ALA A 502 8.72 0.37 2.11
N ARG A 503 9.59 1.20 1.55
CA ARG A 503 10.97 1.48 1.95
C ARG A 503 11.29 2.94 1.65
N VAL A 504 12.47 3.37 2.07
CA VAL A 504 13.07 4.66 1.77
C VAL A 504 14.46 4.39 1.21
N PHE A 505 14.74 4.82 -0.01
CA PHE A 505 16.11 4.89 -0.51
C PHE A 505 16.82 6.02 0.22
N ARG A 506 17.83 5.66 1.02
CA ARG A 506 18.64 6.59 1.80
C ARG A 506 20.01 6.74 1.17
N TYR A 507 20.33 7.95 0.75
CA TYR A 507 21.67 8.28 0.27
C TYR A 507 22.64 8.37 1.46
N GLU A 508 23.70 7.57 1.43
CA GLU A 508 24.78 7.64 2.40
C GLU A 508 25.58 8.95 2.22
N PRO A 509 25.99 9.62 3.31
CA PRO A 509 26.90 10.76 3.21
C PRO A 509 28.22 10.36 2.54
N ASP A 510 28.77 11.25 1.72
CA ASP A 510 30.03 11.02 0.97
C ASP A 510 31.23 10.67 1.87
N ASP A 511 31.15 10.96 3.18
CA ASP A 511 32.18 10.65 4.19
C ASP A 511 32.32 9.14 4.50
N ALA A 512 31.50 8.28 3.90
CA ALA A 512 31.62 6.82 4.00
C ALA A 512 32.65 6.20 3.01
N ALA A 513 33.32 7.04 2.20
CA ALA A 513 34.47 6.63 1.40
C ALA A 513 35.73 6.52 2.29
N GLU A 514 36.12 5.27 2.58
CA GLU A 514 37.42 4.80 3.06
C GLU A 514 38.43 5.87 3.55
N THR A 515 38.60 5.98 4.87
CA THR A 515 39.93 6.28 5.41
C THR A 515 40.66 4.95 5.60
N PRO A 516 41.77 4.69 4.89
CA PRO A 516 42.71 3.66 5.32
C PRO A 516 43.25 4.10 6.67
N HIS A 517 43.15 3.26 7.70
CA HIS A 517 43.80 3.52 8.98
C HIS A 517 45.33 3.57 8.79
N HIS A 518 45.86 4.73 8.44
CA HIS A 518 47.25 5.07 8.71
C HIS A 518 47.34 5.55 10.16
N GLY A 519 48.00 4.74 10.98
CA GLY A 519 48.39 5.12 12.32
C GLY A 519 49.32 6.33 12.27
N ALA A 520 48.82 7.48 12.69
CA ALA A 520 49.65 8.62 13.03
C ALA A 520 49.95 8.54 14.53
N ALA A 521 51.20 8.20 14.83
CA ALA A 521 51.78 8.34 16.15
C ALA A 521 51.79 9.81 16.57
N MET A 522 51.32 10.10 17.79
CA MET A 522 51.70 11.32 18.50
C MET A 522 52.12 10.95 19.93
N SER A 523 53.24 11.54 20.32
CA SER A 523 54.14 11.21 21.42
C SER A 523 53.56 11.44 22.82
N GLU A 524 53.85 10.49 23.71
CA GLU A 524 53.81 10.65 25.17
C GLU A 524 54.91 11.62 25.63
N ALA A 525 54.52 12.76 26.19
CA ALA A 525 55.34 13.54 27.12
C ALA A 525 54.49 14.61 27.82
N ALA A 526 53.58 14.20 28.73
CA ALA A 526 53.02 15.07 29.78
C ALA A 526 52.03 14.29 30.68
N ALA A 527 52.50 13.34 31.49
CA ALA A 527 51.67 12.76 32.56
C ALA A 527 52.42 12.20 33.77
N ASP A 528 53.71 12.53 33.94
CA ASP A 528 54.57 11.85 34.93
C ASP A 528 54.88 12.69 36.18
N THR A 529 53.96 13.57 36.62
CA THR A 529 54.24 14.47 37.78
C THR A 529 53.13 14.55 38.84
N LEU A 530 52.30 13.52 39.01
CA LEU A 530 51.26 13.55 40.06
C LEU A 530 50.99 12.22 40.79
N ALA A 531 51.90 11.23 40.73
CA ALA A 531 51.69 9.91 41.37
C ALA A 531 52.78 9.49 42.38
N ASN A 532 53.58 10.42 42.91
CA ASN A 532 54.56 10.16 43.97
C ASN A 532 54.18 10.87 45.28
N ALA A 533 52.98 10.62 45.80
CA ALA A 533 52.55 11.09 47.12
C ALA A 533 51.52 10.16 47.79
N ALA A 534 51.72 8.84 47.73
CA ALA A 534 51.01 7.90 48.61
C ALA A 534 51.75 6.55 48.59
N GLY A 535 52.86 6.47 49.33
CA GLY A 535 53.61 5.23 49.49
C GLY A 535 52.76 4.17 50.17
N LEU A 536 52.44 3.10 49.46
CA LEU A 536 52.09 1.79 50.03
C LEU A 536 52.67 0.69 49.12
N THR A 537 53.67 0.02 49.67
CA THR A 537 54.39 -1.13 49.15
C THR A 537 53.55 -2.42 49.23
N GLY A 538 53.67 -3.33 48.26
CA GLY A 538 53.46 -4.75 48.53
C GLY A 538 52.97 -5.65 47.39
N MET A 539 53.91 -6.28 46.69
CA MET A 539 53.87 -7.65 46.14
C MET A 539 52.96 -7.99 44.94
N SER A 540 53.62 -8.04 43.78
CA SER A 540 53.62 -9.11 42.74
C SER A 540 52.62 -10.28 42.86
N ALA A 541 51.80 -10.51 41.82
CA ALA A 541 52.01 -11.61 40.85
C ALA A 541 50.79 -11.89 39.93
N VAL A 542 51.07 -11.88 38.60
CA VAL A 542 50.50 -12.68 37.49
C VAL A 542 49.13 -12.29 36.87
N SER A 543 49.28 -11.59 35.74
CA SER A 543 48.53 -11.55 34.46
C SER A 543 47.14 -12.19 34.35
N HIS A 544 46.17 -11.41 33.85
CA HIS A 544 45.34 -11.72 32.67
C HIS A 544 45.00 -10.40 31.96
N ALA A 545 45.23 -10.34 30.64
CA ALA A 545 45.02 -9.16 29.82
C ALA A 545 43.53 -8.77 29.76
N ALA A 546 43.19 -7.59 30.28
CA ALA A 546 41.88 -6.98 30.08
C ALA A 546 41.93 -6.04 28.87
N HIS A 547 41.34 -6.47 27.76
CA HIS A 547 40.93 -5.57 26.69
C HIS A 547 39.85 -4.63 27.23
N THR A 548 40.20 -3.38 27.52
CA THR A 548 39.22 -2.31 27.70
C THR A 548 38.66 -1.93 26.33
N ALA A 549 37.69 -2.70 25.87
CA ALA A 549 36.80 -2.28 24.80
C ALA A 549 36.04 -1.03 25.27
N LYS A 550 36.18 0.08 24.54
CA LYS A 550 35.17 1.16 24.59
C LYS A 550 33.80 0.51 24.34
N PRO A 551 32.74 0.87 25.09
CA PRO A 551 31.43 0.29 24.85
C PRO A 551 31.00 0.67 23.44
N ARG A 552 31.02 -0.30 22.52
CA ARG A 552 30.20 -0.21 21.31
C ARG A 552 28.76 -0.11 21.82
N SER A 553 28.09 0.99 21.54
CA SER A 553 26.65 1.10 21.73
C SER A 553 25.99 -0.02 20.93
N PHE A 554 25.56 -1.07 21.61
CA PHE A 554 24.80 -2.20 21.06
C PHE A 554 23.35 -1.82 20.64
N LEU A 555 23.06 -0.52 20.51
CA LEU A 555 21.73 0.05 20.27
C LEU A 555 21.84 1.23 19.30
N SER A 556 22.08 0.95 18.02
CA SER A 556 21.63 1.80 16.92
C SER A 556 21.19 0.90 15.76
N HIS A 557 20.13 0.13 16.01
CA HIS A 557 19.23 -0.17 14.91
C HIS A 557 18.50 1.16 14.67
N ASP A 558 18.78 1.82 13.55
CA ASP A 558 17.98 2.95 13.05
C ASP A 558 16.57 2.41 12.77
N HIS A 559 15.77 2.25 13.83
CA HIS A 559 14.34 1.99 13.72
C HIS A 559 13.68 3.15 12.97
N ALA A 560 12.49 2.91 12.41
CA ALA A 560 11.71 3.85 11.58
C ALA A 560 11.27 5.18 12.26
N ALA A 561 11.94 5.58 13.34
CA ALA A 561 11.75 6.85 14.02
C ALA A 561 11.86 8.01 13.01
N GLY A 562 10.82 8.83 12.97
CA GLY A 562 10.74 9.94 12.02
C GLY A 562 9.97 9.64 10.73
N LEU A 563 9.49 8.41 10.47
CA LEU A 563 8.66 8.11 9.30
C LEU A 563 7.15 8.33 9.52
N GLY A 564 6.78 9.15 10.51
CA GLY A 564 5.38 9.49 10.78
C GLY A 564 4.51 8.27 11.05
N GLU A 565 3.41 8.15 10.30
CA GLU A 565 2.49 7.01 10.39
C GLU A 565 3.14 5.67 10.01
N HIS A 566 4.22 5.67 9.23
CA HIS A 566 4.97 4.48 8.84
C HIS A 566 6.03 4.06 9.87
N ALA A 567 6.22 4.84 10.94
CA ALA A 567 7.16 4.50 12.00
C ALA A 567 6.75 3.23 12.78
N HIS A 568 5.47 2.87 12.71
CA HIS A 568 4.91 1.70 13.37
C HIS A 568 4.06 0.90 12.38
N ASP A 569 4.05 -0.41 12.58
CA ASP A 569 3.09 -1.24 11.89
C ASP A 569 1.67 -0.83 12.30
N MET A 570 0.77 -0.67 11.32
CA MET A 570 -0.62 -0.30 11.62
C MET A 570 -1.28 -1.30 12.56
N SER A 571 -2.13 -0.78 13.45
CA SER A 571 -2.90 -1.59 14.38
C SER A 571 -4.38 -1.25 14.32
N TYR A 572 -5.23 -2.27 14.47
CA TYR A 572 -6.68 -2.12 14.42
C TYR A 572 -7.33 -2.87 15.56
N VAL A 573 -8.44 -2.29 16.04
CA VAL A 573 -9.38 -2.95 16.91
C VAL A 573 -10.60 -3.37 16.10
N TRP A 574 -11.04 -4.62 16.26
CA TRP A 574 -12.31 -5.11 15.73
C TRP A 574 -12.87 -6.21 16.62
N GLY A 575 -14.16 -6.45 16.53
CA GLY A 575 -14.84 -7.50 17.26
C GLY A 575 -15.93 -8.19 16.45
N ALA A 576 -16.32 -9.37 16.92
CA ALA A 576 -17.50 -10.07 16.44
C ALA A 576 -18.22 -10.68 17.63
N ALA A 577 -19.55 -10.57 17.67
CA ALA A 577 -20.38 -11.16 18.71
C ALA A 577 -21.53 -11.92 18.06
N SER A 578 -21.76 -13.14 18.50
CA SER A 578 -22.96 -13.91 18.20
C SER A 578 -23.91 -13.88 19.39
N LEU A 579 -25.18 -13.63 19.11
CA LEU A 579 -26.28 -13.73 20.06
C LEU A 579 -27.26 -14.76 19.50
N GLN A 580 -27.33 -15.93 20.15
CA GLN A 580 -28.13 -17.07 19.69
C GLN A 580 -29.05 -17.55 20.81
N THR A 581 -30.08 -18.32 20.48
CA THR A 581 -31.09 -18.77 21.46
C THR A 581 -30.53 -19.64 22.59
N GLN A 582 -29.37 -20.27 22.37
CA GLN A 582 -28.74 -21.23 23.27
C GLN A 582 -27.44 -20.75 23.90
N MET A 583 -26.75 -19.80 23.26
CA MET A 583 -25.45 -19.29 23.66
C MET A 583 -25.15 -17.92 23.06
N SER A 584 -24.16 -17.24 23.60
CA SER A 584 -23.47 -16.10 22.99
C SER A 584 -21.99 -16.38 22.99
N ASN A 585 -21.33 -16.11 21.88
CA ASN A 585 -19.86 -16.12 21.84
C ASN A 585 -19.35 -14.94 21.04
N GLY A 586 -18.06 -14.69 21.12
CA GLY A 586 -17.47 -13.64 20.33
C GLY A 586 -16.01 -13.41 20.64
N LEU A 587 -15.47 -12.41 19.96
CA LEU A 587 -14.12 -11.96 20.16
C LEU A 587 -14.03 -10.43 20.06
N LEU A 588 -13.05 -9.88 20.78
CA LEU A 588 -12.52 -8.54 20.59
C LEU A 588 -11.02 -8.68 20.37
N SER A 589 -10.51 -8.09 19.30
CA SER A 589 -9.11 -8.18 18.91
C SER A 589 -8.53 -6.79 18.73
N TRP A 590 -7.39 -6.53 19.36
CA TRP A 590 -6.43 -5.54 18.89
C TRP A 590 -5.31 -6.29 18.17
N MET A 591 -5.04 -5.96 16.92
CA MET A 591 -4.01 -6.65 16.14
C MET A 591 -3.13 -5.69 15.36
N ASN A 592 -1.88 -6.09 15.18
CA ASN A 592 -0.94 -5.57 14.20
C ASN A 592 -0.31 -6.76 13.45
N PRO A 593 0.55 -6.55 12.44
CA PRO A 593 1.17 -7.61 11.65
C PRO A 593 1.81 -8.74 12.46
N LYS A 594 2.33 -8.47 13.65
CA LYS A 594 3.07 -9.45 14.46
C LYS A 594 2.36 -9.89 15.73
N ASN A 595 1.40 -9.12 16.23
CA ASN A 595 0.82 -9.32 17.56
C ASN A 595 -0.70 -9.23 17.49
N ASN A 596 -1.37 -9.98 18.36
CA ASN A 596 -2.80 -9.90 18.58
C ASN A 596 -3.10 -10.02 20.07
N LEU A 597 -3.80 -9.05 20.63
CA LEU A 597 -4.43 -9.12 21.93
C LEU A 597 -5.90 -9.49 21.70
N LEU A 598 -6.24 -10.71 22.09
CA LEU A 598 -7.54 -11.30 21.83
C LEU A 598 -8.28 -11.52 23.15
N LEU A 599 -9.50 -11.02 23.22
CA LEU A 599 -10.47 -11.41 24.23
C LEU A 599 -11.53 -12.26 23.53
N PHE A 600 -11.58 -13.56 23.81
CA PHE A 600 -12.63 -14.46 23.34
C PHE A 600 -13.60 -14.73 24.49
N TRP A 601 -14.89 -14.84 24.21
CA TRP A 601 -15.88 -15.26 25.20
C TRP A 601 -16.85 -16.26 24.62
N GLU A 602 -17.32 -17.14 25.49
CA GLU A 602 -18.42 -18.06 25.26
C GLU A 602 -19.30 -18.10 26.51
N LEU A 603 -20.61 -17.95 26.33
CA LEU A 603 -21.64 -17.93 27.35
C LEU A 603 -22.76 -18.88 26.90
N GLY A 604 -23.07 -19.94 27.64
CA GLY A 604 -24.10 -20.91 27.28
C GLY A 604 -25.13 -21.13 28.39
N TRP A 605 -26.42 -21.31 28.02
CA TRP A 605 -27.51 -21.35 29.03
C TRP A 605 -28.63 -22.36 28.78
N ARG A 606 -28.88 -22.86 27.55
CA ARG A 606 -30.11 -23.63 27.24
C ARG A 606 -30.25 -24.98 27.95
N ARG A 607 -29.15 -25.68 28.22
CA ARG A 607 -29.13 -27.03 28.81
C ARG A 607 -28.34 -27.11 30.10
N LYS A 608 -28.10 -25.95 30.72
CA LYS A 608 -27.29 -25.84 31.93
C LYS A 608 -28.15 -25.23 33.04
N PRO A 609 -27.98 -25.65 34.31
CA PRO A 609 -28.75 -25.12 35.42
C PRO A 609 -28.38 -23.67 35.77
N TYR A 610 -27.22 -23.20 35.29
CA TYR A 610 -26.73 -21.83 35.36
C TYR A 610 -26.00 -21.50 34.06
N THR A 611 -25.79 -20.22 33.77
CA THR A 611 -25.01 -19.80 32.61
C THR A 611 -23.56 -20.21 32.79
N GLU A 612 -23.06 -21.09 31.91
CA GLU A 612 -21.64 -21.40 31.81
C GLU A 612 -20.93 -20.28 31.04
N HIS A 613 -19.75 -19.90 31.50
CA HIS A 613 -18.90 -18.95 30.80
C HIS A 613 -17.46 -19.45 30.71
N GLU A 614 -16.83 -19.17 29.57
CA GLU A 614 -15.40 -19.24 29.33
C GLU A 614 -14.98 -17.93 28.65
N VAL A 615 -14.02 -17.21 29.24
CA VAL A 615 -13.48 -15.97 28.71
C VAL A 615 -11.96 -16.08 28.66
N ASP A 616 -11.39 -15.99 27.46
CA ASP A 616 -9.96 -16.08 27.24
C ASP A 616 -9.39 -14.71 26.89
N ALA A 617 -8.47 -14.21 27.73
CA ALA A 617 -7.68 -13.03 27.46
C ALA A 617 -6.25 -13.45 27.06
N ILE A 618 -5.93 -13.37 25.78
CA ILE A 618 -4.76 -13.96 25.17
C ILE A 618 -3.89 -12.89 24.49
N TYR A 619 -2.58 -12.94 24.74
CA TYR A 619 -1.59 -12.33 23.86
C TYR A 619 -1.04 -13.40 22.91
N GLN A 620 -1.15 -13.14 21.61
CA GLN A 620 -0.73 -14.02 20.55
C GLN A 620 0.33 -13.34 19.68
N ARG A 621 1.36 -14.11 19.32
CA ARG A 621 2.46 -13.72 18.44
C ARG A 621 2.43 -14.54 17.16
N TYR A 622 2.44 -13.86 16.01
CA TYR A 622 2.60 -14.49 14.70
C TYR A 622 4.08 -14.68 14.36
N PHE A 623 4.46 -15.88 13.95
CA PHE A 623 5.80 -16.17 13.43
C PHE A 623 5.81 -16.30 11.91
N ASN A 624 4.75 -16.89 11.36
CA ASN A 624 4.47 -16.96 9.93
C ASN A 624 2.96 -17.19 9.71
N MET A 625 2.53 -17.32 8.45
CA MET A 625 1.12 -17.53 8.09
C MET A 625 0.50 -18.82 8.65
N ASN A 626 1.33 -19.79 9.06
CA ASN A 626 0.91 -21.12 9.50
C ASN A 626 1.15 -21.37 10.99
N PHE A 627 1.99 -20.59 11.68
CA PHE A 627 2.35 -20.83 13.08
C PHE A 627 2.29 -19.54 13.91
N GLN A 628 1.57 -19.63 15.01
CA GLN A 628 1.43 -18.59 16.02
C GLN A 628 1.49 -19.23 17.41
N ALA A 629 2.10 -18.55 18.38
CA ALA A 629 2.11 -18.99 19.77
C ALA A 629 1.43 -17.93 20.65
N TYR A 630 0.88 -18.36 21.76
CA TYR A 630 0.14 -17.47 22.64
C TYR A 630 0.23 -17.86 24.11
N ALA A 631 -0.04 -16.88 24.97
CA ALA A 631 -0.20 -17.07 26.40
C ALA A 631 -1.28 -16.12 26.92
N GLY A 632 -1.97 -16.50 27.98
CA GLY A 632 -3.09 -15.73 28.49
C GLY A 632 -3.73 -16.28 29.74
N PHE A 633 -4.91 -15.75 30.04
CA PHE A 633 -5.73 -16.14 31.17
C PHE A 633 -7.09 -16.61 30.66
N ARG A 634 -7.55 -17.74 31.18
CA ARG A 634 -8.90 -18.23 30.99
C ARG A 634 -9.69 -18.02 32.28
N PHE A 635 -10.83 -17.37 32.18
CA PHE A 635 -11.79 -17.18 33.25
C PHE A 635 -13.02 -18.04 32.95
N ALA A 636 -13.27 -19.03 33.79
CA ALA A 636 -14.39 -19.96 33.57
C ALA A 636 -15.05 -20.34 34.89
N ASN A 637 -16.35 -20.61 34.87
CA ASN A 637 -17.08 -21.21 36.00
C ASN A 637 -17.29 -22.72 35.88
N HIS A 638 -16.70 -23.33 34.86
CA HIS A 638 -16.72 -24.78 34.62
C HIS A 638 -15.29 -25.25 34.30
N GLY A 639 -15.06 -26.56 34.28
CA GLY A 639 -13.80 -27.15 33.82
C GLY A 639 -12.54 -26.73 34.61
N GLY A 640 -12.65 -26.45 35.91
CA GLY A 640 -11.48 -26.16 36.77
C GLY A 640 -11.23 -24.67 37.07
N GLY A 641 -12.09 -23.76 36.61
CA GLY A 641 -12.06 -22.37 37.04
C GLY A 641 -11.09 -21.47 36.27
N ASN A 642 -10.61 -20.43 36.96
CA ASN A 642 -9.64 -19.49 36.42
C ASN A 642 -8.25 -20.12 36.32
N ARG A 643 -7.57 -19.95 35.19
CA ARG A 643 -6.30 -20.63 34.89
C ARG A 643 -5.44 -19.81 33.94
N ILE A 644 -4.14 -20.01 34.03
CA ILE A 644 -3.19 -19.50 33.03
C ILE A 644 -3.15 -20.50 31.89
N ILE A 645 -3.13 -20.03 30.66
CA ILE A 645 -3.05 -20.87 29.47
C ILE A 645 -1.86 -20.45 28.61
N ALA A 646 -1.22 -21.43 27.99
CA ALA A 646 -0.21 -21.21 26.95
C ALA A 646 -0.41 -22.24 25.85
N GLY A 647 -0.17 -21.83 24.61
CA GLY A 647 -0.46 -22.68 23.48
C GLY A 647 0.10 -22.18 22.17
N PHE A 648 -0.24 -22.91 21.11
CA PHE A 648 0.09 -22.53 19.75
C PHE A 648 -0.99 -22.99 18.78
N ASN A 649 -1.12 -22.28 17.67
CA ASN A 649 -1.92 -22.72 16.55
C ASN A 649 -1.04 -23.05 15.36
N TYR A 650 -1.40 -24.11 14.65
CA TYR A 650 -0.77 -24.51 13.41
C TYR A 650 -1.79 -24.77 12.31
N ARG A 651 -1.56 -24.20 11.11
CA ARG A 651 -2.39 -24.44 9.93
C ARG A 651 -1.95 -25.72 9.23
N LEU A 652 -2.81 -26.72 9.29
CA LEU A 652 -2.64 -28.03 8.66
C LEU A 652 -3.13 -28.01 7.20
N PRO A 653 -2.76 -29.02 6.38
CA PRO A 653 -3.36 -29.24 5.07
C PRO A 653 -4.88 -29.17 5.12
N LEU A 654 -5.50 -28.78 4.00
CA LEU A 654 -6.93 -28.49 3.89
C LEU A 654 -7.38 -27.30 4.75
N MET A 655 -6.46 -26.38 5.09
CA MET A 655 -6.77 -25.18 5.87
C MET A 655 -7.38 -25.46 7.25
N PHE A 656 -7.18 -26.66 7.81
CA PHE A 656 -7.56 -26.94 9.19
C PHE A 656 -6.68 -26.14 10.15
N LEU A 657 -7.27 -25.53 11.16
CA LEU A 657 -6.54 -24.89 12.24
C LEU A 657 -6.48 -25.84 13.43
N ALA A 658 -5.27 -26.31 13.73
CA ALA A 658 -4.99 -27.04 14.96
C ALA A 658 -4.59 -26.06 16.05
N ASP A 659 -5.15 -26.18 17.23
CA ASP A 659 -4.79 -25.46 18.44
C ASP A 659 -4.38 -26.47 19.51
N PHE A 660 -3.26 -26.18 20.16
CA PHE A 660 -2.77 -26.93 21.30
C PHE A 660 -2.63 -25.95 22.47
N THR A 661 -3.38 -26.18 23.54
CA THR A 661 -3.31 -25.41 24.79
C THR A 661 -2.86 -26.30 25.93
N VAL A 662 -2.06 -25.77 26.85
CA VAL A 662 -1.84 -26.33 28.19
C VAL A 662 -2.26 -25.27 29.21
N ASP A 663 -2.96 -25.70 30.26
CA ASP A 663 -3.35 -24.83 31.37
C ASP A 663 -2.49 -25.05 32.63
N SER A 664 -2.59 -24.11 33.59
CA SER A 664 -1.86 -24.15 34.86
C SER A 664 -2.23 -25.33 35.78
N ASN A 665 -3.33 -26.04 35.48
CA ASN A 665 -3.72 -27.25 36.20
C ASN A 665 -3.11 -28.51 35.56
N GLY A 666 -2.32 -28.36 34.49
CA GLY A 666 -1.70 -29.46 33.75
C GLY A 666 -2.63 -30.10 32.72
N ASN A 667 -3.80 -29.53 32.45
CA ASN A 667 -4.71 -30.05 31.43
C ASN A 667 -4.23 -29.64 30.04
N GLY A 668 -4.26 -30.58 29.11
CA GLY A 668 -4.05 -30.33 27.69
C GLY A 668 -5.37 -30.22 26.96
N ARG A 669 -5.49 -29.22 26.08
CA ARG A 669 -6.59 -29.12 25.12
C ARG A 669 -6.03 -29.18 23.70
N PHE A 670 -6.59 -30.07 22.89
CA PHE A 670 -6.36 -30.08 21.45
C PHE A 670 -7.65 -29.74 20.74
N GLN A 671 -7.66 -28.68 19.95
CA GLN A 671 -8.80 -28.28 19.13
C GLN A 671 -8.44 -28.33 17.65
N LEU A 672 -9.36 -28.85 16.84
CA LEU A 672 -9.29 -28.81 15.39
C LEU A 672 -10.51 -28.04 14.87
N SER A 673 -10.29 -27.02 14.06
CA SER A 673 -11.38 -26.24 13.46
C SER A 673 -11.21 -26.05 11.95
N LYS A 674 -12.34 -25.87 11.27
CA LYS A 674 -12.38 -25.56 9.83
C LYS A 674 -13.60 -24.75 9.46
N ARG A 675 -13.45 -23.88 8.47
CA ARG A 675 -14.53 -23.18 7.76
C ARG A 675 -14.57 -23.65 6.31
N PHE A 676 -15.78 -23.89 5.82
CA PHE A 676 -16.12 -24.24 4.45
C PHE A 676 -16.99 -23.13 3.86
N GLN A 677 -16.50 -22.48 2.80
CA GLN A 677 -17.29 -21.47 2.09
C GLN A 677 -18.15 -22.17 1.03
N LEU A 678 -19.42 -22.44 1.34
CA LEU A 678 -20.31 -23.20 0.47
C LEU A 678 -20.80 -22.36 -0.71
N THR A 679 -21.29 -21.15 -0.43
CA THR A 679 -21.73 -20.16 -1.43
C THR A 679 -21.13 -18.80 -1.08
N PRO A 680 -21.27 -17.75 -1.91
CA PRO A 680 -20.67 -16.46 -1.58
C PRO A 680 -21.17 -15.89 -0.24
N ARG A 681 -22.42 -16.22 0.15
CA ARG A 681 -23.03 -15.72 1.39
C ARG A 681 -23.10 -16.75 2.52
N LEU A 682 -22.99 -18.04 2.22
CA LEU A 682 -23.16 -19.13 3.19
C LEU A 682 -21.81 -19.79 3.51
N GLY A 683 -21.37 -19.61 4.76
CA GLY A 683 -20.26 -20.35 5.34
C GLY A 683 -20.77 -21.43 6.30
N VAL A 684 -20.04 -22.53 6.41
CA VAL A 684 -20.23 -23.53 7.46
C VAL A 684 -18.91 -23.71 8.18
N SER A 685 -18.90 -23.59 9.49
CA SER A 685 -17.73 -23.82 10.32
C SER A 685 -18.00 -24.89 11.35
N GLY A 686 -16.95 -25.59 11.75
CA GLY A 686 -17.00 -26.50 12.87
C GLY A 686 -15.68 -26.51 13.62
N TYR A 687 -15.77 -26.81 14.91
CA TYR A 687 -14.63 -27.16 15.73
C TYR A 687 -14.96 -28.37 16.59
N ALA A 688 -13.95 -29.16 16.89
CA ALA A 688 -14.00 -30.20 17.89
C ALA A 688 -12.75 -30.08 18.74
N PHE A 689 -12.90 -30.18 20.06
CA PHE A 689 -11.77 -30.24 20.96
C PHE A 689 -11.87 -31.38 21.94
N TYR A 690 -10.69 -31.88 22.29
CA TYR A 690 -10.50 -32.84 23.37
C TYR A 690 -9.75 -32.13 24.49
N ASP A 691 -10.39 -32.06 25.65
CA ASP A 691 -9.80 -31.57 26.89
C ASP A 691 -9.56 -32.76 27.82
N THR A 692 -8.36 -32.87 28.39
CA THR A 692 -8.02 -33.96 29.32
C THR A 692 -8.90 -33.97 30.57
N GLY A 693 -9.57 -32.86 30.89
CA GLY A 693 -10.48 -32.71 32.03
C GLY A 693 -11.98 -32.90 31.75
N SER A 694 -12.51 -32.50 30.60
CA SER A 694 -13.97 -32.37 30.36
C SER A 694 -14.58 -33.26 29.26
N ARG A 695 -13.80 -34.14 28.63
CA ARG A 695 -14.21 -34.97 27.47
C ARG A 695 -14.38 -34.14 26.19
N TRP A 696 -14.83 -34.79 25.12
CA TRP A 696 -15.00 -34.20 23.79
C TRP A 696 -16.13 -33.18 23.75
N GLU A 697 -15.83 -32.00 23.24
CA GLU A 697 -16.80 -30.96 22.92
C GLU A 697 -16.67 -30.57 21.45
N TRP A 698 -17.79 -30.22 20.83
CA TRP A 698 -17.79 -29.83 19.43
C TRP A 698 -18.97 -28.93 19.10
N SER A 699 -18.76 -28.09 18.09
CA SER A 699 -19.80 -27.27 17.52
C SER A 699 -19.74 -27.27 16.00
N THR A 700 -20.91 -27.14 15.40
CA THR A 700 -21.06 -26.80 13.99
C THR A 700 -21.98 -25.59 13.86
N SER A 701 -21.62 -24.66 12.99
CA SER A 701 -22.38 -23.45 12.73
C SER A 701 -22.45 -23.17 11.23
N ALA A 702 -23.56 -22.59 10.80
CA ALA A 702 -23.77 -22.06 9.47
C ALA A 702 -24.10 -20.57 9.60
N ASP A 703 -23.34 -19.73 8.90
CA ASP A 703 -23.57 -18.29 8.86
C ASP A 703 -23.95 -17.82 7.46
N TYR A 704 -25.01 -17.03 7.38
CA TYR A 704 -25.49 -16.41 6.14
C TYR A 704 -25.31 -14.89 6.20
N THR A 705 -24.43 -14.36 5.36
CA THR A 705 -24.11 -12.93 5.31
C THR A 705 -25.28 -12.13 4.71
N LEU A 706 -25.92 -11.32 5.56
CA LEU A 706 -27.01 -10.40 5.17
C LEU A 706 -26.44 -9.08 4.66
N ALA A 707 -25.57 -8.48 5.47
CA ALA A 707 -24.96 -7.19 5.24
C ALA A 707 -23.48 -7.23 5.66
N ARG A 708 -22.76 -6.14 5.42
CA ARG A 708 -21.33 -5.98 5.73
C ARG A 708 -20.93 -6.43 7.14
N ASN A 709 -21.78 -6.11 8.12
CA ASN A 709 -21.51 -6.31 9.54
C ASN A 709 -22.52 -7.26 10.22
N VAL A 710 -23.44 -7.88 9.48
CA VAL A 710 -24.52 -8.70 10.04
C VAL A 710 -24.69 -10.01 9.26
N SER A 711 -24.66 -11.13 9.97
CA SER A 711 -25.00 -12.45 9.45
C SER A 711 -26.10 -13.11 10.30
N LEU A 712 -26.95 -13.92 9.67
CA LEU A 712 -27.75 -14.92 10.38
C LEU A 712 -26.86 -16.08 10.78
N SER A 713 -27.10 -16.69 11.93
CA SER A 713 -26.41 -17.88 12.40
C SER A 713 -27.40 -18.96 12.77
N ALA A 714 -27.10 -20.20 12.37
CA ALA A 714 -27.70 -21.40 12.91
C ALA A 714 -26.56 -22.31 13.38
N SER A 715 -26.63 -22.83 14.61
CA SER A 715 -25.57 -23.69 15.13
C SER A 715 -26.10 -24.79 16.01
N TYR A 716 -25.25 -25.78 16.23
CA TYR A 716 -25.41 -26.83 17.23
C TYR A 716 -24.14 -26.89 18.05
N HIS A 717 -24.29 -26.88 19.37
CA HIS A 717 -23.21 -27.12 20.33
C HIS A 717 -23.50 -28.42 21.07
N SER A 718 -22.49 -29.26 21.32
CA SER A 718 -22.66 -30.52 22.07
C SER A 718 -23.36 -30.28 23.42
N ASP A 719 -22.96 -29.21 24.09
CA ASP A 719 -23.42 -28.89 25.44
C ASP A 719 -24.72 -28.09 25.47
N TYR A 720 -24.87 -27.09 24.59
CA TYR A 720 -26.01 -26.17 24.62
C TYR A 720 -27.14 -26.56 23.65
N GLY A 721 -26.91 -27.55 22.78
CA GLY A 721 -27.86 -28.01 21.78
C GLY A 721 -27.96 -27.07 20.57
N PRO A 722 -29.07 -27.14 19.80
CA PRO A 722 -29.25 -26.30 18.63
C PRO A 722 -29.62 -24.86 19.01
N GLY A 723 -29.32 -23.92 18.13
CA GLY A 723 -30.04 -22.66 18.12
C GLY A 723 -29.67 -21.74 16.97
N VAL A 724 -30.28 -20.56 17.02
CA VAL A 724 -30.33 -19.61 15.90
C VAL A 724 -30.13 -18.20 16.43
N GLY A 725 -29.57 -17.32 15.62
CA GLY A 725 -29.21 -16.00 16.08
C GLY A 725 -28.61 -15.09 15.02
N LEU A 726 -27.95 -14.05 15.50
CA LEU A 726 -27.25 -13.06 14.68
C LEU A 726 -25.78 -13.02 15.06
N ILE A 727 -24.93 -12.77 14.06
CA ILE A 727 -23.53 -12.40 14.24
C ILE A 727 -23.38 -10.94 13.83
N ILE A 728 -22.91 -10.11 14.75
CA ILE A 728 -22.62 -8.69 14.54
C ILE A 728 -21.10 -8.53 14.55
N ARG A 729 -20.56 -7.80 13.57
CA ARG A 729 -19.13 -7.47 13.47
C ARG A 729 -18.95 -5.96 13.60
N PHE A 730 -18.05 -5.50 14.45
CA PHE A 730 -17.87 -4.08 14.78
C PHE A 730 -16.41 -3.66 14.86
#